data_AF-A0A1Y0D1T2-F1
#
_entry.id   AF-A0A1Y0D1T2-F1
#
_cell.length_a   1.000
_cell.length_b   1.000
_cell.length_c   1.000
_cell.angle_alpha   90.00
_cell.angle_beta   90.00
_cell.angle_gamma   90.00
#
_symmetry.space_group_name_H-M   'P 1'
#
loop_
_entity.id
_entity.type
_entity.pdbx_description
1 polymer ?
#
loop_
_entity_poly.entity_id
_entity_poly.type
_entity_poly.pdbx_seq_one_letter_code
_entity_poly.pdbx_strand_id
1 'polypeptide(L)'
;MEKLTEVVSKTPLLTGSSVAAKRAEIRNYFHHTFSQYESLFDCINSDEAYYVRAEPLRHPLIFYFGHTAVFFINKLLLGKYQHQRVNERLESMFAIGVDEMSWDDLNSAHYDWPSLADTRHYRNQVRHIVDALITDMPLSLPITQDSPAWLILMGIEHERIHLETSSVIMRMLPLKYLDAHPQWAACSQAGVAPTNSLLPIAGQTVTLGKPSSVATYGWDNEYGQKTVDVAPFKVAKFLVSNGEFLDFVQAGGYQDAKWWTSEGQGWLEFTGAIMPRFWRYQHGEYLQRNLLQEMPLPLDWPVEVNYLEAKAFCNWKANQTGRHIRLPTEAEWTVLRNQLDTDQPHWSQAPGNLNLEHYASSCPVNRFEHQGLCDIVGNVWQWTESAIDGFPGFEVHPLYDDFSTPTFDGQHNLFKGGSWASTGNEASRYARYAFRRHFFQHAGFRYLESDSAEVPVEPVNTYETDELVAQYLEFHYGDTYFNVPNYPQACVQALLKHTPELKHARALDLGCSVGRASFELACHFDHVDGIDFSARFIQHGFQLKETGHTRFAIPTEGELVEFKEVSLSDLGYSELADKIDFVQGDACNLKARFSDYDLIFCGNLIDRLYDPSLFLNHIHERLTAGGYLVLTSPYTWLEQYTPKDKWLGGIKVNGENVTTLDGLRRLLGERFNLVAQQDVPFVIRETRRKYQHTLADMTVWQLK
;
A
#
# COMPACT_ATOMS: atom_id res chain seq x y z
N MET A 1 25.20 18.24 22.51
CA MET A 1 23.85 18.23 21.93
C MET A 1 23.94 18.75 20.49
N GLU A 2 24.80 18.13 19.67
CA GLU A 2 25.32 18.77 18.44
C GLU A 2 25.56 17.76 17.29
N LYS A 3 24.71 16.72 17.14
CA LYS A 3 24.85 15.69 16.09
C LYS A 3 23.58 15.29 15.33
N LEU A 4 22.45 15.99 15.53
CA LEU A 4 21.22 15.76 14.76
C LEU A 4 21.07 16.74 13.58
N THR A 5 21.75 17.88 13.59
CA THR A 5 21.58 18.95 12.58
C THR A 5 22.02 18.57 11.16
N GLU A 6 22.93 17.60 11.00
CA GLU A 6 23.35 17.10 9.68
C GLU A 6 22.41 16.04 9.10
N VAL A 7 21.42 15.55 9.87
CA VAL A 7 20.50 14.45 9.50
C VAL A 7 19.07 14.97 9.23
N VAL A 8 18.81 16.25 9.49
CA VAL A 8 17.50 16.86 9.28
C VAL A 8 17.44 17.49 7.89
N SER A 9 16.50 17.04 7.07
CA SER A 9 16.14 17.68 5.80
C SER A 9 14.75 18.26 5.85
N LYS A 10 14.54 19.40 5.18
CA LYS A 10 13.22 20.00 4.96
C LYS A 10 12.66 19.55 3.62
N THR A 11 11.35 19.33 3.56
CA THR A 11 10.67 18.91 2.33
C THR A 11 10.81 20.00 1.27
N PRO A 12 11.35 19.69 0.07
CA PRO A 12 11.48 20.67 -0.99
C PRO A 12 10.14 21.24 -1.41
N LEU A 13 10.09 22.56 -1.64
CA LEU A 13 8.94 23.15 -2.31
C LEU A 13 8.92 22.75 -3.79
N LEU A 14 7.75 22.62 -4.38
CA LEU A 14 7.56 22.39 -5.82
C LEU A 14 7.87 23.64 -6.66
N THR A 15 7.93 24.80 -6.02
CA THR A 15 8.27 26.10 -6.62
C THR A 15 9.74 26.44 -6.40
N GLY A 16 10.27 27.36 -7.22
CA GLY A 16 11.63 27.88 -7.06
C GLY A 16 11.92 29.00 -8.05
N SER A 17 13.04 29.70 -7.86
CA SER A 17 13.47 30.81 -8.72
C SER A 17 14.46 30.39 -9.81
N SER A 18 15.02 29.18 -9.73
CA SER A 18 16.01 28.66 -10.68
C SER A 18 15.90 27.14 -10.80
N VAL A 19 15.83 26.66 -12.05
CA VAL A 19 15.83 25.22 -12.37
C VAL A 19 17.12 24.56 -11.88
N ALA A 20 18.27 25.21 -12.05
CA ALA A 20 19.55 24.66 -11.60
C ALA A 20 19.61 24.54 -10.07
N ALA A 21 19.10 25.54 -9.35
CA ALA A 21 19.02 25.50 -7.89
C ALA A 21 18.04 24.41 -7.41
N LYS A 22 16.85 24.31 -8.04
CA LYS A 22 15.87 23.26 -7.70
C LYS A 22 16.44 21.86 -7.93
N ARG A 23 17.16 21.67 -9.03
CA ARG A 23 17.82 20.39 -9.33
C ARG A 23 18.81 20.01 -8.24
N ALA A 24 19.66 20.93 -7.82
CA ALA A 24 20.60 20.70 -6.72
C ALA A 24 19.88 20.40 -5.39
N GLU A 25 18.77 21.09 -5.11
CA GLU A 25 17.93 20.84 -3.93
C GLU A 25 17.34 19.42 -3.93
N ILE A 26 16.71 18.99 -5.04
CA ILE A 26 16.15 17.62 -5.18
C ILE A 26 17.26 16.58 -5.05
N ARG A 27 18.41 16.81 -5.68
CA ARG A 27 19.57 15.92 -5.64
C ARG A 27 20.11 15.74 -4.22
N ASN A 28 20.22 16.84 -3.48
CA ASN A 28 20.64 16.81 -2.08
C ASN A 28 19.60 16.09 -1.22
N TYR A 29 18.31 16.38 -1.43
CA TYR A 29 17.22 15.73 -0.71
C TYR A 29 17.18 14.21 -0.96
N PHE A 30 17.44 13.78 -2.20
CA PHE A 30 17.58 12.36 -2.56
C PHE A 30 18.74 11.70 -1.80
N HIS A 31 19.96 12.23 -1.92
CA HIS A 31 21.13 11.63 -1.28
C HIS A 31 21.06 11.63 0.24
N HIS A 32 20.47 12.68 0.81
CA HIS A 32 20.22 12.78 2.23
C HIS A 32 19.28 11.67 2.69
N THR A 33 18.13 11.50 2.02
CA THR A 33 17.16 10.44 2.33
C THR A 33 17.79 9.06 2.22
N PHE A 34 18.50 8.81 1.12
CA PHE A 34 19.15 7.51 0.86
C PHE A 34 20.18 7.17 1.95
N SER A 35 20.96 8.16 2.41
CA SER A 35 21.98 7.95 3.44
C SER A 35 21.35 7.86 4.85
N GLN A 36 20.28 8.61 5.11
CA GLN A 36 19.51 8.54 6.36
C GLN A 36 18.83 7.18 6.52
N TYR A 37 18.30 6.61 5.43
CA TYR A 37 17.77 5.26 5.41
C TYR A 37 18.84 4.23 5.73
N GLU A 38 19.99 4.29 5.07
CA GLU A 38 21.09 3.35 5.33
C GLU A 38 21.66 3.46 6.75
N SER A 39 21.70 4.66 7.34
CA SER A 39 22.22 4.84 8.71
C SER A 39 21.37 4.18 9.78
N LEU A 40 20.08 3.93 9.53
CA LEU A 40 19.25 3.08 10.39
C LEU A 40 19.81 1.66 10.42
N PHE A 41 20.13 1.11 9.26
CA PHE A 41 20.67 -0.24 9.12
C PHE A 41 22.11 -0.38 9.61
N ASP A 42 22.88 0.70 9.67
CA ASP A 42 24.21 0.71 10.29
C ASP A 42 24.17 0.43 11.81
N CYS A 43 22.97 0.47 12.43
CA CYS A 43 22.80 0.01 13.80
C CYS A 43 22.85 -1.52 13.94
N ILE A 44 22.75 -2.28 12.84
CA ILE A 44 22.75 -3.73 12.83
C ILE A 44 24.19 -4.24 12.84
N ASN A 45 24.55 -5.03 13.86
CA ASN A 45 25.93 -5.50 14.07
C ASN A 45 26.23 -6.91 13.50
N SER A 46 25.23 -7.56 12.89
CA SER A 46 25.35 -8.89 12.30
C SER A 46 24.45 -9.04 11.09
N ASP A 47 25.02 -9.55 9.98
CA ASP A 47 24.29 -9.83 8.74
C ASP A 47 23.11 -10.79 8.96
N GLU A 48 23.19 -11.69 9.94
CA GLU A 48 22.10 -12.61 10.29
C GLU A 48 20.78 -11.87 10.59
N ALA A 49 20.87 -10.71 11.23
CA ALA A 49 19.69 -9.95 11.66
C ALA A 49 18.86 -9.44 10.48
N TYR A 50 19.46 -9.27 9.30
CA TYR A 50 18.73 -8.88 8.09
C TYR A 50 17.74 -9.94 7.63
N TYR A 51 17.97 -11.21 7.97
CA TYR A 51 17.15 -12.34 7.55
C TYR A 51 16.22 -12.84 8.65
N VAL A 52 16.35 -12.31 9.87
CA VAL A 52 15.43 -12.61 10.97
C VAL A 52 14.07 -11.97 10.68
N ARG A 53 13.03 -12.80 10.67
CA ARG A 53 11.65 -12.33 10.61
C ARG A 53 11.19 -11.88 12.00
N ALA A 54 11.47 -10.63 12.33
CA ALA A 54 11.19 -10.06 13.66
C ALA A 54 9.68 -9.85 13.92
N GLU A 55 8.92 -9.56 12.87
CA GLU A 55 7.47 -9.44 12.87
C GLU A 55 6.87 -10.53 11.97
N PRO A 56 6.15 -11.52 12.53
CA PRO A 56 5.54 -12.61 11.77
C PRO A 56 4.63 -12.15 10.62
N LEU A 57 4.09 -10.94 10.66
CA LEU A 57 3.21 -10.42 9.62
C LEU A 57 3.95 -9.56 8.58
N ARG A 58 5.28 -9.48 8.66
CA ARG A 58 6.13 -8.71 7.74
C ARG A 58 7.25 -9.56 7.15
N HIS A 59 7.85 -9.05 6.08
CA HIS A 59 9.08 -9.58 5.52
C HIS A 59 10.30 -9.31 6.43
N PRO A 60 11.42 -10.03 6.26
CA PRO A 60 12.66 -9.73 6.97
C PRO A 60 13.31 -8.41 6.49
N LEU A 61 14.22 -7.84 7.28
CA LEU A 61 14.83 -6.54 7.00
C LEU A 61 15.62 -6.46 5.67
N ILE A 62 16.12 -7.58 5.15
CA ILE A 62 16.76 -7.64 3.83
C ILE A 62 15.80 -7.22 2.70
N PHE A 63 14.50 -7.53 2.84
CA PHE A 63 13.47 -7.10 1.90
C PHE A 63 13.39 -5.58 1.87
N TYR A 64 13.17 -4.96 3.04
CA TYR A 64 13.05 -3.51 3.17
C TYR A 64 14.29 -2.79 2.64
N PHE A 65 15.47 -3.31 2.99
CA PHE A 65 16.74 -2.76 2.54
C PHE A 65 16.86 -2.76 1.01
N GLY A 66 16.39 -3.79 0.30
CA GLY A 66 16.38 -3.82 -1.16
C GLY A 66 15.20 -3.09 -1.81
N HIS A 67 14.03 -3.15 -1.20
CA HIS A 67 12.75 -2.73 -1.73
C HIS A 67 12.70 -1.26 -2.14
N THR A 68 13.22 -0.35 -1.32
CA THR A 68 13.17 1.09 -1.63
C THR A 68 13.97 1.42 -2.90
N ALA A 69 15.10 0.75 -3.14
CA ALA A 69 15.88 0.92 -4.36
C ALA A 69 15.19 0.30 -5.58
N VAL A 70 14.56 -0.87 -5.42
CA VAL A 70 13.76 -1.50 -6.48
C VAL A 70 12.55 -0.63 -6.84
N PHE A 71 11.93 0.02 -5.86
CA PHE A 71 10.82 0.94 -6.08
C PHE A 71 11.20 2.06 -7.06
N PHE A 72 12.35 2.72 -6.88
CA PHE A 72 12.84 3.72 -7.84
C PHE A 72 12.93 3.15 -9.26
N ILE A 73 13.57 1.99 -9.44
CA ILE A 73 13.73 1.39 -10.78
C ILE A 73 12.39 0.98 -11.39
N ASN A 74 11.48 0.39 -10.61
CA ASN A 74 10.14 0.01 -11.06
C ASN A 74 9.35 1.22 -11.56
N LYS A 75 9.33 2.32 -10.79
CA LYS A 75 8.62 3.53 -11.19
C LYS A 75 9.28 4.19 -12.40
N LEU A 76 10.61 4.21 -12.48
CA LEU A 76 11.33 4.73 -13.65
C LEU A 76 11.06 3.96 -14.94
N LEU A 77 10.93 2.63 -14.86
CA LEU A 77 10.53 1.79 -16.00
C LEU A 77 9.08 2.08 -16.42
N LEU A 78 8.15 2.14 -15.46
CA LEU A 78 6.75 2.43 -15.72
C LEU A 78 6.56 3.83 -16.33
N GLY A 79 7.29 4.83 -15.82
CA GLY A 79 7.33 6.19 -16.35
C GLY A 79 8.15 6.34 -17.65
N LYS A 80 8.75 5.27 -18.17
CA LYS A 80 9.57 5.25 -19.39
C LYS A 80 10.81 6.15 -19.34
N TYR A 81 11.29 6.49 -18.14
CA TYR A 81 12.54 7.24 -17.92
C TYR A 81 13.77 6.33 -17.83
N GLN A 82 13.54 5.02 -17.71
CA GLN A 82 14.53 3.96 -17.84
C GLN A 82 13.95 2.86 -18.74
N HIS A 83 14.79 2.19 -19.53
CA HIS A 83 14.33 1.18 -20.51
C HIS A 83 14.80 -0.24 -20.18
N GLN A 84 15.69 -0.39 -19.21
CA GLN A 84 16.28 -1.68 -18.84
C GLN A 84 16.31 -1.84 -17.32
N ARG A 85 16.04 -3.07 -16.88
CA ARG A 85 16.21 -3.53 -15.51
C ARG A 85 17.69 -3.46 -15.13
N VAL A 86 18.00 -3.15 -13.87
CA VAL A 86 19.39 -3.17 -13.35
C VAL A 86 19.75 -4.59 -12.93
N ASN A 87 18.82 -5.27 -12.25
CA ASN A 87 18.94 -6.68 -11.89
C ASN A 87 17.55 -7.31 -11.78
N GLU A 88 17.13 -8.04 -12.82
CA GLU A 88 15.79 -8.65 -12.91
C GLU A 88 15.45 -9.56 -11.72
N ARG A 89 16.44 -10.32 -11.23
CA ARG A 89 16.25 -11.22 -10.08
C ARG A 89 15.93 -10.44 -8.81
N LEU A 90 16.76 -9.44 -8.47
CA LEU A 90 16.55 -8.63 -7.27
C LEU A 90 15.25 -7.82 -7.37
N GLU A 91 14.98 -7.27 -8.54
CA GLU A 91 13.78 -6.47 -8.78
C GLU A 91 12.51 -7.31 -8.67
N SER A 92 12.49 -8.55 -9.17
CA SER A 92 11.36 -9.46 -8.96
C SER A 92 11.14 -9.82 -7.49
N MET A 93 12.23 -9.98 -6.73
CA MET A 93 12.20 -10.48 -5.36
C MET A 93 11.78 -9.39 -4.35
N PHE A 94 12.11 -8.14 -4.63
CA PHE A 94 11.75 -7.02 -3.78
C PHE A 94 10.55 -6.19 -4.30
N ALA A 95 9.89 -6.57 -5.41
CA ALA A 95 8.79 -5.80 -5.99
C ALA A 95 7.41 -5.98 -5.31
N ILE A 96 7.31 -6.83 -4.29
CA ILE A 96 6.04 -7.19 -3.64
C ILE A 96 5.54 -6.05 -2.75
N GLY A 97 4.22 -5.98 -2.54
CA GLY A 97 3.59 -5.14 -1.53
C GLY A 97 4.12 -5.39 -0.12
N VAL A 98 3.90 -4.42 0.76
CA VAL A 98 4.46 -4.38 2.12
C VAL A 98 3.38 -4.62 3.18
N ASP A 99 2.12 -4.43 2.79
CA ASP A 99 0.99 -4.55 3.70
C ASP A 99 0.58 -6.03 3.87
N GLU A 100 -0.25 -6.32 4.87
CA GLU A 100 -0.87 -7.64 5.06
C GLU A 100 -1.96 -7.88 4.02
N MET A 101 -1.65 -7.60 2.76
CA MET A 101 -2.53 -8.01 1.70
C MET A 101 -2.40 -9.52 1.58
N SER A 102 -3.54 -10.18 1.68
CA SER A 102 -3.68 -11.63 1.55
C SER A 102 -3.11 -12.22 0.26
N TRP A 103 -2.85 -11.38 -0.76
CA TRP A 103 -2.17 -11.76 -2.00
C TRP A 103 -0.64 -11.61 -1.96
N ASP A 104 -0.08 -11.03 -0.90
CA ASP A 104 1.36 -10.99 -0.67
C ASP A 104 1.85 -12.35 -0.13
N ASP A 105 2.78 -12.98 -0.86
CA ASP A 105 3.35 -14.25 -0.44
C ASP A 105 4.30 -14.01 0.74
N LEU A 106 3.80 -14.16 1.95
CA LEU A 106 4.55 -14.04 3.20
C LEU A 106 5.22 -15.36 3.64
N ASN A 107 5.20 -16.42 2.82
CA ASN A 107 5.76 -17.71 3.18
C ASN A 107 7.29 -17.74 3.00
N SER A 108 8.04 -17.83 4.10
CA SER A 108 9.50 -17.84 4.09
C SER A 108 10.12 -19.04 3.34
N ALA A 109 9.38 -20.14 3.16
CA ALA A 109 9.87 -21.30 2.39
C ALA A 109 10.05 -21.00 0.89
N HIS A 110 9.53 -19.87 0.41
CA HIS A 110 9.53 -19.51 -1.01
C HIS A 110 10.55 -18.41 -1.38
N TYR A 111 11.37 -17.94 -0.43
CA TYR A 111 12.33 -16.86 -0.67
C TYR A 111 13.78 -17.29 -0.47
N ASP A 112 14.55 -17.27 -1.56
CA ASP A 112 16.02 -17.31 -1.55
C ASP A 112 16.54 -15.87 -1.54
N TRP A 113 16.46 -15.23 -0.36
CA TRP A 113 16.86 -13.83 -0.21
C TRP A 113 18.31 -13.62 -0.67
N PRO A 114 18.60 -12.50 -1.37
CA PRO A 114 19.93 -12.26 -1.88
C PRO A 114 20.89 -11.90 -0.74
N SER A 115 22.18 -12.01 -0.99
CA SER A 115 23.17 -11.62 0.02
C SER A 115 23.09 -10.11 0.33
N LEU A 116 23.48 -9.73 1.54
CA LEU A 116 23.54 -8.33 1.95
C LEU A 116 24.52 -7.56 1.06
N ALA A 117 25.64 -8.18 0.68
CA ALA A 117 26.63 -7.59 -0.21
C ALA A 117 26.04 -7.29 -1.61
N ASP A 118 25.29 -8.24 -2.20
CA ASP A 118 24.64 -8.05 -3.49
C ASP A 118 23.57 -6.95 -3.41
N THR A 119 22.82 -6.91 -2.31
CA THR A 119 21.76 -5.91 -2.10
C THR A 119 22.35 -4.52 -1.92
N ARG A 120 23.44 -4.37 -1.14
CA ARG A 120 24.20 -3.11 -1.02
C ARG A 120 24.79 -2.68 -2.37
N HIS A 121 25.32 -3.63 -3.15
CA HIS A 121 25.83 -3.33 -4.48
C HIS A 121 24.73 -2.77 -5.39
N TYR A 122 23.57 -3.43 -5.41
CA TYR A 122 22.41 -3.00 -6.17
C TYR A 122 21.93 -1.60 -5.75
N ARG A 123 21.74 -1.36 -4.44
CA ARG A 123 21.38 -0.03 -3.91
C ARG A 123 22.35 1.05 -4.37
N ASN A 124 23.65 0.78 -4.35
CA ASN A 124 24.67 1.71 -4.84
C ASN A 124 24.50 1.99 -6.34
N GLN A 125 24.23 0.98 -7.17
CA GLN A 125 23.96 1.19 -8.60
C GLN A 125 22.73 2.08 -8.81
N VAL A 126 21.63 1.80 -8.11
CA VAL A 126 20.41 2.62 -8.16
C VAL A 126 20.69 4.06 -7.72
N ARG A 127 21.47 4.27 -6.66
CA ARG A 127 21.89 5.60 -6.20
C ARG A 127 22.58 6.40 -7.30
N HIS A 128 23.48 5.78 -8.07
CA HIS A 128 24.16 6.45 -9.19
C HIS A 128 23.22 6.71 -10.37
N ILE A 129 22.33 5.77 -10.70
CA ILE A 129 21.36 5.92 -11.79
C ILE A 129 20.40 7.08 -11.50
N VAL A 130 19.82 7.11 -10.30
CA VAL A 130 18.89 8.17 -9.88
C VAL A 130 19.61 9.51 -9.80
N ASP A 131 20.86 9.55 -9.31
CA ASP A 131 21.66 10.78 -9.29
C ASP A 131 21.92 11.36 -10.69
N ALA A 132 22.32 10.50 -11.63
CA ALA A 132 22.52 10.87 -13.02
C ALA A 132 21.21 11.37 -13.65
N LEU A 133 20.10 10.67 -13.41
CA LEU A 133 18.80 11.09 -13.90
C LEU A 133 18.38 12.45 -13.32
N ILE A 134 18.55 12.68 -12.00
CA ILE A 134 18.27 13.99 -11.40
C ILE A 134 19.16 15.06 -12.02
N THR A 135 20.38 14.74 -12.43
CA THR A 135 21.28 15.69 -13.09
C THR A 135 20.80 16.07 -14.50
N ASP A 136 20.28 15.11 -15.26
CA ASP A 136 20.04 15.29 -16.70
C ASP A 136 18.56 15.47 -17.09
N MET A 137 17.60 15.03 -16.25
CA MET A 137 16.17 15.03 -16.60
C MET A 137 15.63 16.43 -16.93
N PRO A 138 14.66 16.58 -17.85
CA PRO A 138 13.93 17.83 -18.03
C PRO A 138 13.28 18.28 -16.70
N LEU A 139 13.40 19.57 -16.38
CA LEU A 139 12.82 20.15 -15.16
C LEU A 139 12.25 21.54 -15.46
N SER A 140 10.95 21.69 -15.25
CA SER A 140 10.22 22.96 -15.26
C SER A 140 9.75 23.31 -13.84
N LEU A 141 9.50 24.60 -13.62
CA LEU A 141 8.97 25.11 -12.35
C LEU A 141 7.62 25.82 -12.59
N PRO A 142 6.62 25.62 -11.72
CA PRO A 142 6.59 24.66 -10.61
C PRO A 142 6.63 23.19 -11.09
N ILE A 143 7.08 22.29 -10.21
CA ILE A 143 7.02 20.85 -10.45
C ILE A 143 5.55 20.42 -10.41
N THR A 144 5.10 19.80 -11.49
CA THR A 144 3.75 19.24 -11.65
C THR A 144 3.79 17.71 -11.57
N GLN A 145 2.64 17.05 -11.36
CA GLN A 145 2.56 15.60 -11.15
C GLN A 145 3.02 14.77 -12.36
N ASP A 146 2.93 15.33 -13.57
CA ASP A 146 3.39 14.73 -14.83
C ASP A 146 4.90 14.94 -15.09
N SER A 147 5.61 15.61 -14.17
CA SER A 147 7.05 15.86 -14.29
C SER A 147 7.89 14.65 -13.84
N PRO A 148 9.05 14.38 -14.49
CA PRO A 148 10.01 13.38 -14.00
C PRO A 148 10.44 13.65 -12.55
N ALA A 149 10.52 14.93 -12.14
CA ALA A 149 10.87 15.30 -10.78
C ALA A 149 9.82 14.88 -9.74
N TRP A 150 8.54 14.78 -10.12
CA TRP A 150 7.50 14.26 -9.24
C TRP A 150 7.73 12.79 -8.91
N LEU A 151 8.13 12.00 -9.90
CA LEU A 151 8.48 10.59 -9.71
C LEU A 151 9.72 10.40 -8.84
N ILE A 152 10.72 11.28 -8.97
CA ILE A 152 11.86 11.28 -8.04
C ILE A 152 11.40 11.58 -6.62
N LEU A 153 10.57 12.60 -6.42
CA LEU A 153 10.01 12.92 -5.09
C LEU A 153 9.17 11.76 -4.54
N MET A 154 8.39 11.08 -5.36
CA MET A 154 7.65 9.87 -4.98
C MET A 154 8.58 8.79 -4.44
N GLY A 155 9.68 8.47 -5.14
CA GLY A 155 10.63 7.48 -4.65
C GLY A 155 11.33 7.90 -3.35
N ILE A 156 11.62 9.20 -3.20
CA ILE A 156 12.21 9.75 -1.97
C ILE A 156 11.24 9.61 -0.79
N GLU A 157 9.99 10.06 -0.94
CA GLU A 157 9.00 9.99 0.12
C GLU A 157 8.61 8.54 0.44
N HIS A 158 8.61 7.65 -0.55
CA HIS A 158 8.45 6.22 -0.35
C HIS A 158 9.56 5.61 0.53
N GLU A 159 10.83 5.98 0.30
CA GLU A 159 11.94 5.52 1.15
C GLU A 159 11.82 6.04 2.59
N ARG A 160 11.20 7.21 2.81
CA ARG A 160 10.93 7.75 4.16
C ARG A 160 9.86 6.96 4.91
N ILE A 161 8.79 6.53 4.23
CA ILE A 161 7.81 5.57 4.80
C ILE A 161 8.53 4.31 5.30
N HIS A 162 9.48 3.84 4.50
CA HIS A 162 10.25 2.65 4.83
C HIS A 162 11.31 2.88 5.91
N LEU A 163 11.83 4.10 6.08
CA LEU A 163 12.66 4.46 7.24
C LEU A 163 11.89 4.21 8.53
N GLU A 164 10.68 4.76 8.62
CA GLU A 164 9.84 4.58 9.80
C GLU A 164 9.45 3.10 9.98
N THR A 165 8.94 2.45 8.94
CA THR A 165 8.53 1.03 8.99
C THR A 165 9.68 0.11 9.43
N SER A 166 10.88 0.31 8.86
CA SER A 166 12.05 -0.52 9.19
C SER A 166 12.48 -0.30 10.65
N SER A 167 12.35 0.92 11.17
CA SER A 167 12.72 1.21 12.56
C SER A 167 11.79 0.52 13.57
N VAL A 168 10.51 0.35 13.25
CA VAL A 168 9.56 -0.43 14.06
C VAL A 168 9.94 -1.91 14.06
N ILE A 169 10.26 -2.48 12.89
CA ILE A 169 10.67 -3.89 12.75
C ILE A 169 12.00 -4.14 13.47
N MET A 170 12.96 -3.21 13.37
CA MET A 170 14.23 -3.29 14.09
C MET A 170 14.05 -3.27 15.61
N ARG A 171 13.08 -2.51 16.13
CA ARG A 171 12.75 -2.53 17.57
C ARG A 171 12.27 -3.90 18.05
N MET A 172 11.72 -4.72 17.15
CA MET A 172 11.31 -6.10 17.43
C MET A 172 12.46 -7.11 17.34
N LEU A 173 13.63 -6.74 16.82
CA LEU A 173 14.82 -7.58 16.89
C LEU A 173 15.33 -7.73 18.34
N PRO A 174 15.91 -8.91 18.66
CA PRO A 174 16.74 -9.05 19.85
C PRO A 174 17.84 -8.00 19.91
N LEU A 175 18.02 -7.36 21.07
CA LEU A 175 19.03 -6.32 21.31
C LEU A 175 20.45 -6.73 20.95
N LYS A 176 20.79 -8.03 21.03
CA LYS A 176 22.12 -8.55 20.67
C LYS A 176 22.54 -8.21 19.23
N TYR A 177 21.58 -7.96 18.35
CA TYR A 177 21.82 -7.63 16.94
C TYR A 177 21.99 -6.13 16.67
N LEU A 178 21.90 -5.29 17.70
CA LEU A 178 21.85 -3.83 17.57
C LEU A 178 22.89 -3.15 18.44
N ASP A 179 23.68 -2.27 17.84
CA ASP A 179 24.66 -1.44 18.53
C ASP A 179 24.14 -0.02 18.74
N ALA A 180 24.66 0.66 19.77
CA ALA A 180 24.37 2.07 20.00
C ALA A 180 24.91 2.91 18.84
N HIS A 181 24.07 3.79 18.29
CA HIS A 181 24.42 4.68 17.19
C HIS A 181 24.14 6.15 17.56
N PRO A 182 25.11 7.08 17.42
CA PRO A 182 24.93 8.46 17.86
C PRO A 182 23.77 9.21 17.21
N GLN A 183 23.45 8.91 15.95
CA GLN A 183 22.31 9.53 15.24
C GLN A 183 20.96 8.98 15.71
N TRP A 184 20.93 7.80 16.31
CA TRP A 184 19.73 7.09 16.74
C TRP A 184 19.63 7.02 18.28
N ALA A 185 20.15 8.05 18.95
CA ALA A 185 20.11 8.15 20.40
C ALA A 185 18.70 8.48 20.92
N ALA A 186 18.25 7.70 21.89
CA ALA A 186 16.97 7.93 22.58
C ALA A 186 17.05 9.15 23.52
N CYS A 187 15.89 9.72 23.83
CA CYS A 187 15.74 10.69 24.91
C CYS A 187 16.15 10.04 26.25
N SER A 188 16.93 10.76 27.06
CA SER A 188 17.36 10.30 28.39
C SER A 188 16.50 10.86 29.53
N GLN A 189 15.54 11.74 29.21
CA GLN A 189 14.68 12.37 30.20
C GLN A 189 13.47 11.50 30.46
N ALA A 190 13.21 11.19 31.73
CA ALA A 190 12.01 10.50 32.18
C ALA A 190 11.63 11.02 33.58
N GLY A 191 10.35 10.94 33.90
CA GLY A 191 9.80 11.51 35.12
C GLY A 191 8.48 10.87 35.52
N VAL A 192 7.80 11.54 36.44
CA VAL A 192 6.46 11.14 36.89
C VAL A 192 5.45 11.51 35.82
N ALA A 193 4.54 10.59 35.51
CA ALA A 193 3.45 10.83 34.57
C ALA A 193 2.65 12.09 34.95
N PRO A 194 2.46 13.06 34.04
CA PRO A 194 1.57 14.17 34.30
C PRO A 194 0.13 13.66 34.35
N THR A 195 -0.67 14.17 35.28
CA THR A 195 -2.10 13.91 35.29
C THR A 195 -2.77 14.64 34.13
N ASN A 196 -3.48 13.90 33.29
CA ASN A 196 -4.14 14.46 32.11
C ASN A 196 -5.39 15.26 32.50
N SER A 197 -5.66 16.34 31.76
CA SER A 197 -6.84 17.18 31.93
C SER A 197 -7.49 17.43 30.58
N LEU A 198 -8.82 17.51 30.54
CA LEU A 198 -9.56 17.80 29.32
C LEU A 198 -9.68 19.32 29.11
N LEU A 199 -9.25 19.81 27.95
CA LEU A 199 -9.34 21.21 27.54
C LEU A 199 -10.45 21.40 26.51
N PRO A 200 -11.28 22.46 26.63
CA PRO A 200 -12.35 22.72 25.67
C PRO A 200 -11.77 23.20 24.33
N ILE A 201 -12.31 22.67 23.24
CA ILE A 201 -12.03 23.06 21.87
C ILE A 201 -13.33 23.56 21.24
N ALA A 202 -13.30 24.76 20.68
CA ALA A 202 -14.45 25.32 20.01
C ALA A 202 -14.75 24.53 18.72
N GLY A 203 -16.03 24.36 18.42
CA GLY A 203 -16.46 23.79 17.15
C GLY A 203 -16.08 24.72 15.99
N GLN A 204 -15.74 24.13 14.85
CA GLN A 204 -15.37 24.87 13.64
C GLN A 204 -15.64 24.03 12.39
N THR A 205 -15.92 24.70 11.28
CA THR A 205 -15.92 24.07 9.96
C THR A 205 -14.47 23.87 9.51
N VAL A 206 -14.09 22.64 9.17
CA VAL A 206 -12.79 22.31 8.61
C VAL A 206 -12.93 21.82 7.18
N THR A 207 -11.97 22.19 6.33
CA THR A 207 -11.81 21.61 5.01
C THR A 207 -10.63 20.66 5.04
N LEU A 208 -10.89 19.39 4.78
CA LEU A 208 -9.92 18.33 4.58
C LEU A 208 -9.55 18.25 3.09
N GLY A 209 -8.35 17.74 2.84
CA GLY A 209 -7.75 17.69 1.51
C GLY A 209 -6.61 18.71 1.35
N LYS A 210 -5.54 18.29 0.67
CA LYS A 210 -4.39 19.10 0.32
C LYS A 210 -4.77 19.98 -0.89
N PRO A 211 -4.85 21.31 -0.73
CA PRO A 211 -5.19 22.17 -1.84
C PRO A 211 -4.03 22.24 -2.85
N SER A 212 -4.37 22.41 -4.12
CA SER A 212 -3.40 22.52 -5.22
C SER A 212 -2.43 23.71 -5.08
N SER A 213 -2.78 24.71 -4.26
CA SER A 213 -1.92 25.85 -3.93
C SER A 213 -0.77 25.51 -2.99
N VAL A 214 -0.82 24.39 -2.27
CA VAL A 214 0.27 23.93 -1.39
C VAL A 214 1.37 23.30 -2.25
N ALA A 215 2.47 24.02 -2.36
CA ALA A 215 3.61 23.67 -3.19
C ALA A 215 4.56 22.65 -2.51
N THR A 216 4.03 21.57 -1.94
CA THR A 216 4.81 20.41 -1.49
C THR A 216 4.31 19.15 -2.19
N TYR A 217 5.14 18.11 -2.23
CA TYR A 217 4.69 16.77 -2.61
C TYR A 217 3.53 16.30 -1.70
N GLY A 218 2.62 15.49 -2.24
CA GLY A 218 1.55 14.81 -1.50
C GLY A 218 1.16 13.52 -2.22
N TRP A 219 0.70 12.54 -1.46
CA TRP A 219 0.14 11.30 -2.00
C TRP A 219 -1.26 11.52 -2.58
N ASP A 220 -1.72 10.62 -3.45
CA ASP A 220 -3.02 10.71 -4.11
C ASP A 220 -4.20 10.85 -3.11
N ASN A 221 -4.18 10.09 -2.01
CA ASN A 221 -5.20 10.14 -0.97
C ASN A 221 -5.29 11.48 -0.22
N GLU A 222 -4.30 12.35 -0.36
CA GLU A 222 -4.31 13.68 0.26
C GLU A 222 -5.13 14.66 -0.58
N TYR A 223 -5.36 14.38 -1.86
CA TYR A 223 -6.09 15.23 -2.79
C TYR A 223 -7.59 14.93 -2.82
N GLY A 224 -8.36 15.81 -3.47
CA GLY A 224 -9.79 15.94 -3.28
C GLY A 224 -10.11 16.90 -2.14
N GLN A 225 -11.40 17.11 -1.87
CA GLN A 225 -11.83 18.07 -0.85
C GLN A 225 -13.09 17.60 -0.13
N LYS A 226 -13.07 17.68 1.20
CA LYS A 226 -14.23 17.41 2.06
C LYS A 226 -14.38 18.49 3.12
N THR A 227 -15.57 19.04 3.27
CA THR A 227 -15.87 20.01 4.33
C THR A 227 -16.67 19.33 5.43
N VAL A 228 -16.25 19.51 6.68
CA VAL A 228 -16.87 18.88 7.85
C VAL A 228 -17.11 19.96 8.91
N ASP A 229 -18.33 20.01 9.44
CA ASP A 229 -18.67 20.83 10.60
C ASP A 229 -18.34 20.07 11.88
N VAL A 230 -17.29 20.49 12.58
CA VAL A 230 -16.85 19.86 13.83
C VAL A 230 -17.55 20.54 15.00
N ALA A 231 -18.32 19.78 15.76
CA ALA A 231 -18.95 20.26 17.00
C ALA A 231 -17.89 20.56 18.08
N PRO A 232 -18.19 21.41 19.08
CA PRO A 232 -17.31 21.58 20.23
C PRO A 232 -17.05 20.25 20.96
N PHE A 233 -15.84 20.06 21.47
CA PHE A 233 -15.45 18.88 22.23
C PHE A 233 -14.43 19.25 23.32
N LYS A 234 -14.09 18.32 24.21
CA LYS A 234 -12.94 18.51 25.11
C LYS A 234 -11.89 17.47 24.81
N VAL A 235 -10.63 17.87 24.73
CA VAL A 235 -9.54 16.98 24.36
C VAL A 235 -8.52 16.86 25.50
N ALA A 236 -7.92 15.68 25.65
CA ALA A 236 -6.82 15.49 26.59
C ALA A 236 -5.68 16.46 26.26
N LYS A 237 -5.15 17.12 27.30
CA LYS A 237 -4.02 18.06 27.20
C LYS A 237 -2.75 17.37 26.69
N PHE A 238 -2.47 16.20 27.23
CA PHE A 238 -1.32 15.38 26.86
C PHE A 238 -1.79 14.17 26.05
N LEU A 239 -0.89 13.60 25.24
CA LEU A 239 -1.04 12.22 24.79
C LEU A 239 -1.16 11.29 26.00
N VAL A 240 -1.81 10.14 25.83
CA VAL A 240 -1.88 9.15 26.91
C VAL A 240 -0.47 8.69 27.24
N SER A 241 -0.07 8.89 28.48
CA SER A 241 1.27 8.53 28.95
C SER A 241 1.34 7.05 29.33
N ASN A 242 2.56 6.50 29.38
CA ASN A 242 2.82 5.16 29.89
C ASN A 242 2.24 4.98 31.30
N GLY A 243 2.37 5.98 32.18
CA GLY A 243 1.81 5.91 33.53
C GLY A 243 0.29 5.89 33.54
N GLU A 244 -0.35 6.68 32.69
CA GLU A 244 -1.81 6.67 32.56
C GLU A 244 -2.32 5.35 31.98
N PHE A 245 -1.61 4.77 31.01
CA PHE A 245 -1.95 3.46 30.45
C PHE A 245 -1.64 2.30 31.40
N LEU A 246 -0.63 2.44 32.26
CA LEU A 246 -0.31 1.45 33.28
C LEU A 246 -1.49 1.24 34.25
N ASP A 247 -2.26 2.28 34.56
CA ASP A 247 -3.48 2.16 35.36
C ASP A 247 -4.50 1.21 34.70
N PHE A 248 -4.66 1.29 33.36
CA PHE A 248 -5.51 0.37 32.60
C PHE A 248 -5.01 -1.07 32.64
N VAL A 249 -3.69 -1.27 32.45
CA VAL A 249 -3.06 -2.60 32.56
C VAL A 249 -3.28 -3.19 33.96
N GLN A 250 -3.02 -2.42 35.01
CA GLN A 250 -3.16 -2.85 36.40
C GLN A 250 -4.61 -3.11 36.81
N ALA A 251 -5.57 -2.41 36.20
CA ALA A 251 -7.00 -2.63 36.41
C ALA A 251 -7.55 -3.89 35.70
N GLY A 252 -6.69 -4.69 35.07
CA GLY A 252 -7.10 -5.90 34.35
C GLY A 252 -7.57 -5.62 32.92
N GLY A 253 -7.14 -4.52 32.31
CA GLY A 253 -7.62 -4.03 31.02
C GLY A 253 -7.48 -5.03 29.85
N TYR A 254 -6.42 -5.84 29.86
CA TYR A 254 -6.19 -6.89 28.85
C TYR A 254 -6.92 -8.19 29.17
N GLN A 255 -7.40 -8.39 30.40
CA GLN A 255 -8.08 -9.60 30.84
C GLN A 255 -9.60 -9.48 30.73
N ASP A 256 -10.14 -8.27 30.74
CA ASP A 256 -11.58 -8.03 30.68
C ASP A 256 -12.02 -7.70 29.25
N ALA A 257 -12.59 -8.71 28.57
CA ALA A 257 -13.05 -8.62 27.18
C ALA A 257 -14.08 -7.50 26.93
N LYS A 258 -14.79 -7.02 27.96
CA LYS A 258 -15.83 -5.98 27.79
C LYS A 258 -15.28 -4.63 27.32
N TRP A 259 -13.97 -4.40 27.48
CA TRP A 259 -13.32 -3.18 26.99
C TRP A 259 -13.02 -3.24 25.49
N TRP A 260 -12.99 -4.43 24.91
CA TRP A 260 -12.51 -4.65 23.56
C TRP A 260 -13.68 -4.76 22.58
N THR A 261 -13.49 -4.20 21.39
CA THR A 261 -14.39 -4.46 20.25
C THR A 261 -14.30 -5.93 19.84
N SER A 262 -15.22 -6.43 19.03
CA SER A 262 -15.15 -7.81 18.53
C SER A 262 -13.83 -8.11 17.82
N GLU A 263 -13.34 -7.18 16.99
CA GLU A 263 -12.02 -7.26 16.34
C GLU A 263 -10.89 -7.30 17.37
N GLY A 264 -10.95 -6.44 18.39
CA GLY A 264 -10.00 -6.42 19.50
C GLY A 264 -9.96 -7.69 20.33
N GLN A 265 -11.12 -8.32 20.55
CA GLN A 265 -11.21 -9.61 21.25
C GLN A 265 -10.55 -10.73 20.44
N GLY A 266 -10.80 -10.79 19.13
CA GLY A 266 -10.13 -11.76 18.24
C GLY A 266 -8.61 -11.57 18.21
N TRP A 267 -8.15 -10.32 18.18
CA TRP A 267 -6.73 -10.01 18.27
C TRP A 267 -6.10 -10.41 19.62
N LEU A 268 -6.78 -10.16 20.74
CA LEU A 268 -6.31 -10.58 22.06
C LEU A 268 -6.22 -12.10 22.17
N GLU A 269 -7.24 -12.81 21.69
CA GLU A 269 -7.28 -14.27 21.69
C GLU A 269 -6.13 -14.85 20.87
N PHE A 270 -5.88 -14.28 19.68
CA PHE A 270 -4.79 -14.70 18.81
C PHE A 270 -3.40 -14.41 19.37
N THR A 271 -3.18 -13.20 19.88
CA THR A 271 -1.84 -12.74 20.32
C THR A 271 -1.49 -13.12 21.76
N GLY A 272 -2.49 -13.33 22.62
CA GLY A 272 -2.31 -13.50 24.05
C GLY A 272 -1.69 -12.28 24.73
N ALA A 273 -1.84 -11.07 24.16
CA ALA A 273 -1.24 -9.86 24.69
C ALA A 273 -1.78 -9.53 26.10
N ILE A 274 -0.88 -9.11 27.00
CA ILE A 274 -1.20 -8.73 28.39
C ILE A 274 -0.75 -7.32 28.76
N MET A 275 -0.01 -6.67 27.87
CA MET A 275 0.54 -5.32 27.99
C MET A 275 1.02 -4.85 26.60
N PRO A 276 1.32 -3.56 26.40
CA PRO A 276 1.84 -3.05 25.13
C PRO A 276 3.06 -3.82 24.62
N ARG A 277 3.14 -4.02 23.30
CA ARG A 277 4.16 -4.86 22.64
C ARG A 277 5.59 -4.53 23.01
N PHE A 278 5.89 -3.26 23.21
CA PHE A 278 7.23 -2.77 23.52
C PHE A 278 7.49 -2.59 25.01
N TRP A 279 6.57 -3.01 25.88
CA TRP A 279 6.85 -3.17 27.29
C TRP A 279 7.47 -4.54 27.58
N ARG A 280 8.28 -4.60 28.63
CA ARG A 280 8.78 -5.86 29.21
C ARG A 280 8.49 -5.84 30.70
N TYR A 281 8.27 -7.01 31.26
CA TYR A 281 8.12 -7.18 32.71
C TYR A 281 9.18 -8.16 33.19
N GLN A 282 10.14 -7.66 33.95
CA GLN A 282 11.29 -8.44 34.44
C GLN A 282 11.59 -8.05 35.88
N HIS A 283 11.85 -9.04 36.74
CA HIS A 283 12.21 -8.82 38.15
C HIS A 283 11.23 -7.94 38.94
N GLY A 284 9.95 -7.94 38.58
CA GLY A 284 8.92 -7.14 39.24
C GLY A 284 8.74 -5.73 38.69
N GLU A 285 9.53 -5.33 37.68
CA GLU A 285 9.52 -3.98 37.11
C GLU A 285 9.12 -3.98 35.64
N TYR A 286 8.45 -2.90 35.23
CA TYR A 286 8.17 -2.63 33.83
C TYR A 286 9.35 -1.89 33.18
N LEU A 287 9.73 -2.33 31.99
CA LEU A 287 10.72 -1.71 31.13
C LEU A 287 10.08 -1.33 29.80
N GLN A 288 10.63 -0.31 29.14
CA GLN A 288 10.32 0.01 27.75
C GLN A 288 11.47 -0.40 26.84
N ARG A 289 11.16 -1.19 25.81
CA ARG A 289 12.02 -1.47 24.67
C ARG A 289 12.01 -0.26 23.76
N ASN A 290 13.11 0.47 23.60
CA ASN A 290 13.31 1.48 22.55
C ASN A 290 14.04 0.86 21.36
N LEU A 291 14.41 1.64 20.33
CA LEU A 291 15.10 1.12 19.14
C LEU A 291 16.40 0.36 19.51
N LEU A 292 17.34 1.03 20.17
CA LEU A 292 18.69 0.50 20.44
C LEU A 292 18.95 0.11 21.90
N GLN A 293 17.97 0.29 22.79
CA GLN A 293 18.14 -0.01 24.22
C GLN A 293 16.81 -0.38 24.90
N GLU A 294 16.92 -0.86 26.12
CA GLU A 294 15.82 -0.94 27.09
C GLU A 294 16.08 0.05 28.21
N MET A 295 15.01 0.57 28.82
CA MET A 295 15.08 1.45 29.98
C MET A 295 13.92 1.17 30.94
N PRO A 296 14.02 1.56 32.23
CA PRO A 296 12.86 1.57 33.12
C PRO A 296 11.69 2.31 32.47
N LEU A 297 10.47 1.78 32.61
CA LEU A 297 9.28 2.33 31.94
C LEU A 297 9.16 3.84 32.23
N PRO A 298 9.36 4.72 31.22
CA PRO A 298 9.29 6.15 31.42
C PRO A 298 7.82 6.58 31.51
N LEU A 299 7.33 6.78 32.73
CA LEU A 299 5.90 6.97 32.99
C LEU A 299 5.31 8.21 32.32
N ASP A 300 6.14 9.24 32.07
CA ASP A 300 5.73 10.49 31.43
C ASP A 300 5.90 10.51 29.90
N TRP A 301 6.36 9.43 29.27
CA TRP A 301 6.39 9.30 27.80
C TRP A 301 5.04 8.84 27.27
N PRO A 302 4.70 9.10 26.00
CA PRO A 302 3.48 8.56 25.41
C PRO A 302 3.53 7.03 25.40
N VAL A 303 2.39 6.40 25.66
CA VAL A 303 2.26 4.96 25.44
C VAL A 303 2.24 4.67 23.94
N GLU A 304 2.90 3.59 23.54
CA GLU A 304 2.94 3.12 22.15
C GLU A 304 2.14 1.82 22.01
N VAL A 305 1.04 1.89 21.27
CA VAL A 305 0.00 0.84 21.16
C VAL A 305 -0.63 0.82 19.78
N ASN A 306 -1.25 -0.29 19.41
CA ASN A 306 -2.09 -0.36 18.22
C ASN A 306 -3.47 0.30 18.44
N TYR A 307 -4.29 0.40 17.40
CA TYR A 307 -5.61 1.04 17.50
C TYR A 307 -6.55 0.27 18.46
N LEU A 308 -6.50 -1.07 18.43
CA LEU A 308 -7.38 -1.93 19.23
C LEU A 308 -7.17 -1.71 20.73
N GLU A 309 -5.91 -1.64 21.16
CA GLU A 309 -5.48 -1.29 22.51
C GLU A 309 -5.93 0.13 22.91
N ALA A 310 -5.72 1.12 22.03
CA ALA A 310 -6.12 2.51 22.24
C ALA A 310 -7.65 2.65 22.40
N LYS A 311 -8.41 1.90 21.60
CA LYS A 311 -9.87 1.85 21.68
C LYS A 311 -10.34 1.19 22.98
N ALA A 312 -9.70 0.10 23.40
CA ALA A 312 -10.02 -0.58 24.65
C ALA A 312 -9.78 0.31 25.87
N PHE A 313 -8.66 1.05 25.89
CA PHE A 313 -8.40 2.06 26.91
C PHE A 313 -9.50 3.14 26.95
N CYS A 314 -9.91 3.67 25.79
CA CYS A 314 -10.98 4.67 25.73
C CYS A 314 -12.29 4.13 26.33
N ASN A 315 -12.66 2.88 26.01
CA ASN A 315 -13.85 2.22 26.55
C ASN A 315 -13.78 2.04 28.08
N TRP A 316 -12.62 1.61 28.60
CA TRP A 316 -12.39 1.52 30.04
C TRP A 316 -12.51 2.89 30.72
N LYS A 317 -11.90 3.92 30.14
CA LYS A 317 -11.91 5.27 30.68
C LYS A 317 -13.31 5.92 30.61
N ALA A 318 -14.08 5.64 29.56
CA ALA A 318 -15.48 6.01 29.47
C ALA A 318 -16.31 5.43 30.62
N ASN A 319 -16.08 4.16 30.97
CA ASN A 319 -16.73 3.53 32.11
C ASN A 319 -16.31 4.14 33.45
N GLN A 320 -15.01 4.40 33.66
CA GLN A 320 -14.50 5.02 34.89
C GLN A 320 -15.08 6.43 35.12
N THR A 321 -15.25 7.20 34.05
CA THR A 321 -15.66 8.61 34.13
C THR A 321 -17.17 8.81 34.00
N GLY A 322 -17.90 7.83 33.47
CA GLY A 322 -19.31 7.97 33.08
C GLY A 322 -19.52 8.97 31.93
N ARG A 323 -18.48 9.21 31.12
CA ARG A 323 -18.47 10.14 29.99
C ARG A 323 -18.18 9.40 28.69
N HIS A 324 -18.51 10.01 27.55
CA HIS A 324 -18.17 9.46 26.24
C HIS A 324 -16.71 9.78 25.90
N ILE A 325 -15.81 8.86 26.23
CA ILE A 325 -14.38 8.95 25.92
C ILE A 325 -14.08 8.13 24.67
N ARG A 326 -13.42 8.75 23.69
CA ARG A 326 -13.05 8.11 22.42
C ARG A 326 -11.80 8.72 21.80
N LEU A 327 -11.33 8.12 20.71
CA LEU A 327 -10.29 8.71 19.88
C LEU A 327 -10.87 9.89 19.04
N PRO A 328 -10.05 10.86 18.63
CA PRO A 328 -10.45 11.89 17.66
C PRO A 328 -10.81 11.30 16.31
N THR A 329 -11.62 11.99 15.52
CA THR A 329 -11.69 11.81 14.07
C THR A 329 -10.56 12.57 13.36
N GLU A 330 -10.31 12.31 12.08
CA GLU A 330 -9.38 13.10 11.26
C GLU A 330 -9.75 14.60 11.27
N ALA A 331 -11.06 14.91 11.22
CA ALA A 331 -11.55 16.28 11.26
C ALA A 331 -11.27 16.97 12.60
N GLU A 332 -11.53 16.29 13.72
CA GLU A 332 -11.24 16.81 15.06
C GLU A 332 -9.73 16.97 15.30
N TRP A 333 -8.91 16.03 14.84
CA TRP A 333 -7.45 16.18 14.89
C TRP A 333 -7.00 17.39 14.05
N THR A 334 -7.62 17.60 12.88
CA THR A 334 -7.33 18.77 12.03
C THR A 334 -7.66 20.09 12.74
N VAL A 335 -8.69 20.13 13.59
CA VAL A 335 -8.97 21.30 14.45
C VAL A 335 -7.77 21.60 15.36
N LEU A 336 -7.18 20.58 15.97
CA LEU A 336 -5.98 20.74 16.81
C LEU A 336 -4.78 21.18 15.96
N ARG A 337 -4.55 20.54 14.81
CA ARG A 337 -3.45 20.87 13.90
C ARG A 337 -3.52 22.30 13.38
N ASN A 338 -4.71 22.87 13.23
CA ASN A 338 -4.92 24.26 12.80
C ASN A 338 -4.43 25.30 13.83
N GLN A 339 -4.10 24.90 15.06
CA GLN A 339 -3.49 25.81 16.06
C GLN A 339 -2.01 26.07 15.81
N LEU A 340 -1.37 25.32 14.90
CA LEU A 340 0.01 25.56 14.46
C LEU A 340 0.01 26.33 13.13
N ASP A 341 0.70 27.47 13.11
CA ASP A 341 0.63 28.48 12.03
C ASP A 341 1.14 27.98 10.67
N THR A 342 2.13 27.09 10.65
CA THR A 342 2.79 26.65 9.43
C THR A 342 3.12 25.16 9.45
N ASP A 343 3.85 24.66 8.45
CA ASP A 343 4.16 23.25 8.26
C ASP A 343 5.68 22.99 8.08
N GLN A 344 6.06 21.72 8.00
CA GLN A 344 7.45 21.24 8.00
C GLN A 344 8.45 22.07 7.16
N PRO A 345 8.17 22.42 5.89
CA PRO A 345 9.13 23.16 5.06
C PRO A 345 9.48 24.56 5.59
N HIS A 346 8.62 25.13 6.44
CA HIS A 346 8.70 26.52 6.88
C HIS A 346 9.08 26.65 8.36
N TRP A 347 9.08 25.55 9.12
CA TRP A 347 9.53 25.56 10.51
C TRP A 347 11.05 25.77 10.58
N SER A 348 11.48 26.71 11.43
CA SER A 348 12.90 26.80 11.83
C SER A 348 13.32 25.56 12.62
N GLN A 349 12.45 25.09 13.51
CA GLN A 349 12.53 23.83 14.23
C GLN A 349 11.12 23.27 14.42
N ALA A 350 10.95 21.97 14.32
CA ALA A 350 9.66 21.32 14.48
C ALA A 350 9.03 21.64 15.86
N PRO A 351 7.74 22.02 15.92
CA PRO A 351 7.00 22.29 17.16
C PRO A 351 6.62 21.01 17.93
N GLY A 352 7.29 19.90 17.67
CA GLY A 352 7.07 18.60 18.26
C GLY A 352 8.26 17.69 17.98
N ASN A 353 8.34 16.55 18.65
CA ASN A 353 9.37 15.56 18.38
C ASN A 353 9.08 14.85 17.04
N LEU A 354 9.47 15.46 15.93
CA LEU A 354 9.11 15.08 14.57
C LEU A 354 10.30 15.31 13.64
N ASN A 355 10.34 14.64 12.48
CA ASN A 355 11.35 14.84 11.45
C ASN A 355 12.79 14.61 11.93
N LEU A 356 12.96 13.78 12.98
CA LEU A 356 14.22 13.53 13.67
C LEU A 356 14.95 14.82 14.15
N GLU A 357 14.20 15.89 14.43
CA GLU A 357 14.76 17.18 14.84
C GLU A 357 15.12 17.27 16.33
N HIS A 358 14.68 16.29 17.13
CA HIS A 358 14.87 16.30 18.60
C HIS A 358 15.46 15.01 19.15
N TYR A 359 14.78 13.87 18.98
CA TYR A 359 15.21 12.57 19.50
C TYR A 359 14.88 11.44 18.53
N ALA A 360 15.66 10.35 18.58
CA ALA A 360 15.36 9.10 17.88
C ALA A 360 14.59 8.11 18.79
N SER A 361 13.61 8.65 19.51
CA SER A 361 12.66 7.94 20.37
C SER A 361 11.54 8.91 20.75
N SER A 362 10.48 8.42 21.38
CA SER A 362 9.57 9.30 22.12
C SER A 362 10.27 10.03 23.28
N CYS A 363 9.60 11.03 23.85
CA CYS A 363 10.06 11.83 24.98
C CYS A 363 8.88 12.25 25.87
N PRO A 364 9.11 12.93 27.01
CA PRO A 364 8.02 13.32 27.92
C PRO A 364 6.88 14.09 27.24
N VAL A 365 5.62 13.71 27.51
CA VAL A 365 4.41 14.24 26.85
C VAL A 365 4.11 15.70 27.15
N ASN A 366 4.83 16.31 28.09
CA ASN A 366 4.65 17.69 28.54
C ASN A 366 5.69 18.65 27.96
N ARG A 367 6.46 18.23 26.95
CA ARG A 367 7.59 18.99 26.42
C ARG A 367 7.20 20.03 25.38
N PHE A 368 6.32 19.69 24.44
CA PHE A 368 6.02 20.53 23.27
C PHE A 368 4.63 21.17 23.36
N GLU A 369 4.50 22.21 24.18
CA GLU A 369 3.24 22.92 24.43
C GLU A 369 2.93 24.00 23.39
N HIS A 370 1.69 24.00 22.92
CA HIS A 370 1.10 24.97 21.99
C HIS A 370 -0.33 25.27 22.43
N GLN A 371 -0.58 26.50 22.87
CA GLN A 371 -1.92 26.98 23.27
C GLN A 371 -2.62 26.08 24.31
N GLY A 372 -1.85 25.52 25.23
CA GLY A 372 -2.30 24.66 26.31
C GLY A 372 -2.26 23.16 25.99
N LEU A 373 -2.14 22.76 24.72
CA LEU A 373 -2.02 21.36 24.29
C LEU A 373 -0.56 21.00 24.07
N CYS A 374 -0.14 19.80 24.49
CA CYS A 374 1.22 19.31 24.20
C CYS A 374 1.19 18.23 23.13
N ASP A 375 2.21 18.15 22.27
CA ASP A 375 2.36 17.11 21.24
C ASP A 375 1.15 17.06 20.27
N ILE A 376 0.77 18.21 19.70
CA ILE A 376 -0.21 18.24 18.59
C ILE A 376 0.33 17.46 17.38
N VAL A 377 1.64 17.55 17.14
CA VAL A 377 2.39 16.80 16.12
C VAL A 377 3.62 16.16 16.76
N GLY A 378 4.13 15.08 16.17
CA GLY A 378 5.31 14.37 16.63
C GLY A 378 5.10 13.55 17.90
N ASN A 379 6.22 13.06 18.41
CA ASN A 379 6.36 12.11 19.51
C ASN A 379 5.87 10.71 19.11
N VAL A 380 4.60 10.57 18.77
CA VAL A 380 4.01 9.35 18.20
C VAL A 380 2.91 9.74 17.22
N TRP A 381 2.67 8.91 16.20
CA TRP A 381 1.42 8.97 15.44
C TRP A 381 0.22 8.84 16.39
N GLN A 382 -0.87 9.56 16.11
CA GLN A 382 -2.07 9.57 16.95
C GLN A 382 -3.20 8.85 16.24
N TRP A 383 -3.61 7.68 16.75
CA TRP A 383 -4.75 6.94 16.21
C TRP A 383 -6.03 7.77 16.20
N THR A 384 -6.81 7.65 15.12
CA THR A 384 -8.13 8.27 14.97
C THR A 384 -9.22 7.21 14.78
N GLU A 385 -10.48 7.57 15.02
CA GLU A 385 -11.64 6.73 14.68
C GLU A 385 -11.94 6.70 13.17
N SER A 386 -11.30 7.55 12.37
CA SER A 386 -11.55 7.66 10.94
C SER A 386 -10.87 6.51 10.18
N ALA A 387 -11.66 5.67 9.52
CA ALA A 387 -11.14 4.79 8.49
C ALA A 387 -10.63 5.62 7.30
N ILE A 388 -9.62 5.11 6.58
CA ILE A 388 -9.13 5.77 5.38
C ILE A 388 -10.09 5.54 4.20
N ASP A 389 -10.29 6.60 3.43
CA ASP A 389 -11.07 6.60 2.19
C ASP A 389 -10.62 7.81 1.33
N GLY A 390 -10.95 7.79 0.03
CA GLY A 390 -10.74 8.91 -0.88
C GLY A 390 -11.62 10.11 -0.52
N PHE A 391 -11.09 11.32 -0.68
CA PHE A 391 -11.95 12.51 -0.62
C PHE A 391 -12.78 12.64 -1.91
N PRO A 392 -13.90 13.38 -1.90
CA PRO A 392 -14.55 13.80 -3.14
C PRO A 392 -13.54 14.48 -4.08
N GLY A 393 -13.40 13.97 -5.30
CA GLY A 393 -12.36 14.41 -6.26
C GLY A 393 -11.00 13.72 -6.09
N PHE A 394 -10.92 12.63 -5.32
CA PHE A 394 -9.76 11.74 -5.30
C PHE A 394 -9.51 11.14 -6.69
N GLU A 395 -8.25 11.13 -7.11
CA GLU A 395 -7.78 10.50 -8.34
C GLU A 395 -6.50 9.74 -8.03
N VAL A 396 -6.41 8.48 -8.47
CA VAL A 396 -5.21 7.66 -8.31
C VAL A 396 -4.05 8.25 -9.10
N HIS A 397 -2.84 8.18 -8.54
CA HIS A 397 -1.66 8.55 -9.31
C HIS A 397 -1.34 7.44 -10.34
N PRO A 398 -1.24 7.74 -11.66
CA PRO A 398 -1.16 6.71 -12.70
C PRO A 398 0.10 5.83 -12.65
N LEU A 399 1.15 6.29 -11.97
CA LEU A 399 2.40 5.55 -11.78
C LEU A 399 2.45 4.78 -10.44
N TYR A 400 1.46 4.95 -9.56
CA TYR A 400 1.37 4.24 -8.29
C TYR A 400 -0.10 4.08 -7.86
N ASP A 401 -0.86 3.36 -8.67
CA ASP A 401 -2.31 3.20 -8.56
C ASP A 401 -2.76 2.31 -7.39
N ASP A 402 -1.83 1.55 -6.82
CA ASP A 402 -2.04 0.65 -5.68
C ASP A 402 -1.53 1.20 -4.33
N PHE A 403 -1.12 2.47 -4.25
CA PHE A 403 -0.67 3.06 -2.98
C PHE A 403 -1.81 3.23 -1.97
N SER A 404 -2.97 3.74 -2.40
CA SER A 404 -4.07 4.11 -1.50
C SER A 404 -5.29 3.21 -1.60
N THR A 405 -5.73 2.88 -2.81
CA THR A 405 -7.00 2.19 -3.06
C THR A 405 -7.16 0.86 -2.32
N PRO A 406 -6.11 0.02 -2.14
CA PRO A 406 -6.24 -1.21 -1.39
C PRO A 406 -6.58 -1.02 0.10
N THR A 407 -6.28 0.16 0.64
CA THR A 407 -6.55 0.49 2.06
C THR A 407 -7.97 1.01 2.30
N PHE A 408 -8.74 1.31 1.25
CA PHE A 408 -10.11 1.83 1.34
C PHE A 408 -11.12 0.69 1.58
N ASP A 409 -10.80 -0.20 2.52
CA ASP A 409 -11.55 -1.42 2.82
C ASP A 409 -12.33 -1.34 4.15
N GLY A 410 -12.24 -0.20 4.82
CA GLY A 410 -12.84 0.06 6.13
C GLY A 410 -12.22 -0.70 7.30
N GLN A 411 -11.08 -1.36 7.09
CA GLN A 411 -10.30 -2.06 8.11
C GLN A 411 -9.01 -1.31 8.47
N HIS A 412 -8.63 -0.31 7.67
CA HIS A 412 -7.51 0.58 7.94
C HIS A 412 -7.98 1.88 8.59
N ASN A 413 -7.36 2.25 9.71
CA ASN A 413 -7.63 3.52 10.37
C ASN A 413 -6.53 4.52 10.11
N LEU A 414 -6.94 5.77 9.87
CA LEU A 414 -6.04 6.90 9.83
C LEU A 414 -5.44 7.14 11.20
N PHE A 415 -4.17 7.48 11.18
CA PHE A 415 -3.44 8.06 12.29
C PHE A 415 -2.72 9.32 11.82
N LYS A 416 -2.58 10.31 12.71
CA LYS A 416 -2.20 11.67 12.31
C LYS A 416 -1.04 12.22 13.14
N GLY A 417 -0.31 13.17 12.55
CA GLY A 417 0.66 14.02 13.24
C GLY A 417 2.12 13.59 13.19
N GLY A 418 2.44 12.41 12.67
CA GLY A 418 3.81 11.90 12.60
C GLY A 418 4.35 11.45 13.97
N SER A 419 5.25 10.48 13.95
CA SER A 419 6.08 10.10 15.08
C SER A 419 7.42 10.84 15.11
N TRP A 420 8.27 10.54 16.07
CA TRP A 420 9.66 11.01 16.09
C TRP A 420 10.47 10.58 14.85
N ALA A 421 10.11 9.45 14.22
CA ALA A 421 10.78 8.90 13.04
C ALA A 421 10.21 9.43 11.72
N SER A 422 8.99 9.96 11.73
CA SER A 422 8.32 10.48 10.53
C SER A 422 9.06 11.67 9.95
N THR A 423 9.46 11.58 8.69
CA THR A 423 10.21 12.63 7.98
C THR A 423 9.55 12.95 6.64
N GLY A 424 9.91 14.09 6.04
CA GLY A 424 9.37 14.45 4.71
C GLY A 424 7.85 14.67 4.74
N ASN A 425 7.12 14.00 3.84
CA ASN A 425 5.66 14.05 3.76
C ASN A 425 4.98 13.51 5.03
N GLU A 426 5.53 12.48 5.69
CA GLU A 426 4.97 11.94 6.94
C GLU A 426 4.91 12.98 8.08
N ALA A 427 5.77 14.00 8.00
CA ALA A 427 5.78 15.14 8.93
C ALA A 427 4.88 16.31 8.50
N SER A 428 4.17 16.20 7.38
CA SER A 428 3.25 17.24 6.89
C SER A 428 1.90 17.18 7.59
N ARG A 429 1.24 18.34 7.68
CA ARG A 429 -0.16 18.45 8.11
C ARG A 429 -1.15 17.68 7.23
N TYR A 430 -0.82 17.44 5.97
CA TYR A 430 -1.69 16.79 5.00
C TYR A 430 -1.50 15.28 4.93
N ALA A 431 -0.46 14.76 5.58
CA ALA A 431 -0.14 13.34 5.65
C ALA A 431 -1.38 12.51 6.00
N ARG A 432 -1.77 11.59 5.11
CA ARG A 432 -2.84 10.60 5.31
C ARG A 432 -2.24 9.22 5.14
N TYR A 433 -1.86 8.65 6.26
CA TYR A 433 -1.39 7.27 6.35
C TYR A 433 -2.39 6.47 7.16
N ALA A 434 -2.51 5.18 6.85
CA ALA A 434 -3.39 4.27 7.55
C ALA A 434 -2.78 2.88 7.60
N PHE A 435 -3.13 2.14 8.64
CA PHE A 435 -2.71 0.76 8.82
C PHE A 435 -3.87 -0.06 9.35
N ARG A 436 -3.81 -1.39 9.15
CA ARG A 436 -4.66 -2.33 9.88
C ARG A 436 -4.54 -2.04 11.38
N ARG A 437 -5.67 -2.13 12.08
CA ARG A 437 -5.79 -1.70 13.48
C ARG A 437 -4.92 -2.50 14.45
N HIS A 438 -4.50 -3.72 14.07
CA HIS A 438 -3.64 -4.57 14.88
C HIS A 438 -2.14 -4.31 14.70
N PHE A 439 -1.72 -3.58 13.66
CA PHE A 439 -0.30 -3.33 13.42
C PHE A 439 0.32 -2.40 14.46
N PHE A 440 1.55 -2.72 14.83
CA PHE A 440 2.39 -1.84 15.61
C PHE A 440 3.12 -0.86 14.72
N GLN A 441 3.08 0.41 15.10
CA GLN A 441 3.84 1.51 14.54
C GLN A 441 4.42 2.33 15.72
N HIS A 442 5.18 3.40 15.45
CA HIS A 442 5.48 4.41 16.49
C HIS A 442 4.23 5.27 16.76
N ALA A 443 3.17 4.61 17.22
CA ALA A 443 1.84 5.15 17.35
C ALA A 443 1.35 5.02 18.78
N GLY A 444 0.71 6.07 19.26
CA GLY A 444 -0.05 6.11 20.50
C GLY A 444 -1.37 6.81 20.22
N PHE A 445 -1.89 7.52 21.22
CA PHE A 445 -3.16 8.21 21.03
C PHE A 445 -3.39 9.35 22.01
N ARG A 446 -4.31 10.22 21.60
CA ARG A 446 -4.99 11.20 22.42
C ARG A 446 -6.44 10.78 22.51
N TYR A 447 -7.07 10.93 23.67
CA TYR A 447 -8.51 10.76 23.78
C TYR A 447 -9.20 12.13 23.90
N LEU A 448 -10.49 12.14 23.60
CA LEU A 448 -11.37 13.27 23.82
C LEU A 448 -12.65 12.84 24.54
N GLU A 449 -13.33 13.81 25.12
CA GLU A 449 -14.70 13.72 25.62
C GLU A 449 -15.64 14.35 24.60
N SER A 450 -16.65 13.60 24.19
CA SER A 450 -17.73 14.05 23.32
C SER A 450 -19.05 14.13 24.09
N ASP A 451 -19.95 15.01 23.64
CA ASP A 451 -21.33 15.07 24.15
C ASP A 451 -22.23 13.98 23.54
N SER A 452 -21.75 13.26 22.51
CA SER A 452 -22.45 12.16 21.84
C SER A 452 -21.70 10.84 21.98
N ALA A 453 -22.46 9.74 22.07
CA ALA A 453 -21.93 8.38 21.95
C ALA A 453 -21.59 8.00 20.51
N GLU A 454 -22.22 8.67 19.53
CA GLU A 454 -21.97 8.43 18.11
C GLU A 454 -20.67 9.10 17.68
N VAL A 455 -19.85 8.36 16.94
CA VAL A 455 -18.65 8.90 16.31
C VAL A 455 -19.07 9.58 15.00
N PRO A 456 -18.75 10.87 14.78
CA PRO A 456 -19.15 11.60 13.58
C PRO A 456 -18.21 11.26 12.41
N VAL A 457 -18.17 9.99 12.03
CA VAL A 457 -17.48 9.51 10.82
C VAL A 457 -18.52 9.01 9.83
N GLU A 458 -18.34 9.36 8.57
CA GLU A 458 -19.12 8.75 7.50
C GLU A 458 -18.76 7.26 7.40
N PRO A 459 -19.73 6.39 7.09
CA PRO A 459 -19.43 5.03 6.68
C PRO A 459 -18.46 5.07 5.48
N VAL A 460 -17.47 4.18 5.49
CA VAL A 460 -16.58 3.97 4.35
C VAL A 460 -17.43 3.68 3.12
N ASN A 461 -17.07 4.25 1.96
CA ASN A 461 -17.80 4.00 0.75
C ASN A 461 -17.71 2.50 0.40
N THR A 462 -18.83 1.78 0.58
CA THR A 462 -18.89 0.35 0.31
C THR A 462 -18.98 0.02 -1.17
N TYR A 463 -19.07 1.04 -2.04
CA TYR A 463 -19.20 0.89 -3.48
C TYR A 463 -17.94 1.38 -4.18
N GLU A 464 -17.38 0.55 -5.05
CA GLU A 464 -16.35 0.99 -5.98
C GLU A 464 -16.93 2.05 -6.94
N THR A 465 -16.23 3.16 -7.08
CA THR A 465 -16.61 4.32 -7.91
C THR A 465 -15.60 4.67 -9.00
N ASP A 466 -14.44 4.00 -9.03
CA ASP A 466 -13.51 4.07 -10.16
C ASP A 466 -14.22 3.60 -11.43
N GLU A 467 -14.37 4.52 -12.39
CA GLU A 467 -15.11 4.28 -13.62
C GLU A 467 -14.60 3.05 -14.37
N LEU A 468 -13.29 2.85 -14.45
CA LEU A 468 -12.72 1.75 -15.22
C LEU A 468 -12.93 0.42 -14.48
N VAL A 469 -12.74 0.38 -13.17
CA VAL A 469 -12.98 -0.83 -12.39
C VAL A 469 -14.46 -1.20 -12.39
N ALA A 470 -15.36 -0.23 -12.22
CA ALA A 470 -16.80 -0.45 -12.30
C ALA A 470 -17.22 -0.97 -13.68
N GLN A 471 -16.62 -0.46 -14.77
CA GLN A 471 -16.82 -0.99 -16.11
C GLN A 471 -16.35 -2.44 -16.25
N TYR A 472 -15.22 -2.82 -15.64
CA TYR A 472 -14.74 -4.21 -15.65
C TYR A 472 -15.57 -5.14 -14.77
N LEU A 473 -16.05 -4.67 -13.62
CA LEU A 473 -17.00 -5.41 -12.78
C LEU A 473 -18.31 -5.65 -13.53
N GLU A 474 -18.86 -4.64 -14.20
CA GLU A 474 -20.01 -4.82 -15.08
C GLU A 474 -19.71 -5.75 -16.25
N PHE A 475 -18.54 -5.62 -16.86
CA PHE A 475 -18.13 -6.45 -17.98
C PHE A 475 -17.99 -7.93 -17.60
N HIS A 476 -17.50 -8.22 -16.40
CA HIS A 476 -17.24 -9.58 -15.92
C HIS A 476 -18.44 -10.20 -15.21
N TYR A 477 -19.23 -9.42 -14.49
CA TYR A 477 -20.29 -9.92 -13.61
C TYR A 477 -21.67 -9.31 -13.84
N GLY A 478 -21.75 -8.24 -14.63
CA GLY A 478 -22.98 -7.52 -14.91
C GLY A 478 -23.85 -8.17 -15.98
N ASP A 479 -24.74 -7.36 -16.56
CA ASP A 479 -25.74 -7.85 -17.50
C ASP A 479 -25.13 -8.16 -18.87
N THR A 480 -25.73 -9.08 -19.60
CA THR A 480 -25.39 -9.29 -21.01
C THR A 480 -26.07 -8.23 -21.88
N TYR A 481 -25.32 -7.62 -22.80
CA TYR A 481 -25.82 -6.58 -23.69
C TYR A 481 -25.83 -7.06 -25.14
N PHE A 482 -26.86 -6.65 -25.90
CA PHE A 482 -27.00 -6.97 -27.33
C PHE A 482 -26.95 -8.46 -27.69
N ASN A 483 -27.40 -9.33 -26.77
CA ASN A 483 -27.30 -10.80 -26.89
C ASN A 483 -25.85 -11.32 -27.04
N VAL A 484 -24.86 -10.53 -26.62
CA VAL A 484 -23.47 -10.97 -26.51
C VAL A 484 -23.30 -11.69 -25.17
N PRO A 485 -22.84 -12.97 -25.16
CA PRO A 485 -22.57 -13.69 -23.93
C PRO A 485 -21.54 -13.00 -23.04
N ASN A 486 -21.58 -13.29 -21.73
CA ASN A 486 -20.55 -12.83 -20.81
C ASN A 486 -19.17 -13.33 -21.25
N TYR A 487 -18.20 -12.44 -21.32
CA TYR A 487 -16.93 -12.72 -21.99
C TYR A 487 -16.06 -13.77 -21.30
N PRO A 488 -15.74 -13.66 -19.99
CA PRO A 488 -15.01 -14.71 -19.28
C PRO A 488 -15.66 -16.09 -19.42
N GLN A 489 -16.99 -16.16 -19.26
CA GLN A 489 -17.75 -17.41 -19.42
C GLN A 489 -17.64 -17.97 -20.84
N ALA A 490 -17.82 -17.12 -21.86
CA ALA A 490 -17.74 -17.51 -23.25
C ALA A 490 -16.34 -18.02 -23.63
N CYS A 491 -15.29 -17.39 -23.09
CA CYS A 491 -13.91 -17.85 -23.27
C CYS A 491 -13.69 -19.24 -22.66
N VAL A 492 -14.09 -19.46 -21.40
CA VAL A 492 -13.90 -20.78 -20.75
C VAL A 492 -14.71 -21.87 -21.45
N GLN A 493 -15.95 -21.60 -21.85
CA GLN A 493 -16.74 -22.56 -22.64
C GLN A 493 -16.10 -22.87 -24.01
N ALA A 494 -15.59 -21.84 -24.69
CA ALA A 494 -14.93 -22.00 -25.97
C ALA A 494 -13.64 -22.81 -25.87
N LEU A 495 -12.78 -22.52 -24.89
CA LEU A 495 -11.50 -23.23 -24.75
C LEU A 495 -11.74 -24.69 -24.40
N LEU A 496 -12.68 -25.02 -23.52
CA LEU A 496 -12.98 -26.41 -23.14
C LEU A 496 -13.47 -27.23 -24.33
N LYS A 497 -14.23 -26.62 -25.24
CA LYS A 497 -14.66 -27.26 -26.49
C LYS A 497 -13.48 -27.64 -27.40
N HIS A 498 -12.43 -26.83 -27.42
CA HIS A 498 -11.23 -27.04 -28.25
C HIS A 498 -10.15 -27.87 -27.56
N THR A 499 -10.35 -28.24 -26.30
CA THR A 499 -9.35 -28.94 -25.47
C THR A 499 -9.95 -30.19 -24.79
N PRO A 500 -10.49 -31.15 -25.55
CA PRO A 500 -11.17 -32.32 -24.98
C PRO A 500 -10.25 -33.26 -24.18
N GLU A 501 -8.93 -33.18 -24.39
CA GLU A 501 -7.92 -33.98 -23.69
C GLU A 501 -7.27 -33.21 -22.52
N LEU A 502 -7.82 -32.04 -22.16
CA LEU A 502 -7.29 -31.19 -21.10
C LEU A 502 -7.36 -31.90 -19.74
N LYS A 503 -6.21 -31.91 -19.06
CA LYS A 503 -6.14 -32.25 -17.64
C LYS A 503 -6.64 -31.07 -16.83
N HIS A 504 -7.33 -31.36 -15.74
CA HIS A 504 -8.01 -30.35 -14.94
C HIS A 504 -7.38 -30.17 -13.55
N ALA A 505 -6.07 -30.40 -13.40
CA ALA A 505 -5.45 -30.27 -12.08
C ALA A 505 -5.16 -28.80 -11.77
N ARG A 506 -4.43 -28.10 -12.64
CA ARG A 506 -3.99 -26.71 -12.38
C ARG A 506 -4.22 -25.82 -13.60
N ALA A 507 -4.91 -24.70 -13.39
CA ALA A 507 -5.02 -23.62 -14.37
C ALA A 507 -4.39 -22.32 -13.85
N LEU A 508 -3.91 -21.50 -14.79
CA LEU A 508 -3.48 -20.13 -14.56
C LEU A 508 -4.36 -19.19 -15.37
N ASP A 509 -5.04 -18.25 -14.71
CA ASP A 509 -5.67 -17.08 -15.33
C ASP A 509 -4.72 -15.89 -15.20
N LEU A 510 -3.99 -15.57 -16.28
CA LEU A 510 -2.98 -14.51 -16.31
C LEU A 510 -3.54 -13.25 -16.98
N GLY A 511 -3.50 -12.13 -16.26
CA GLY A 511 -4.29 -10.94 -16.57
C GLY A 511 -5.75 -11.09 -16.11
N CYS A 512 -5.97 -11.70 -14.94
CA CYS A 512 -7.32 -12.10 -14.50
C CYS A 512 -8.27 -10.93 -14.22
N SER A 513 -7.76 -9.69 -14.14
CA SER A 513 -8.54 -8.49 -13.80
C SER A 513 -9.38 -8.73 -12.54
N VAL A 514 -10.70 -8.50 -12.59
CA VAL A 514 -11.63 -8.69 -11.47
C VAL A 514 -12.02 -10.17 -11.22
N GLY A 515 -11.37 -11.13 -11.90
CA GLY A 515 -11.31 -12.53 -11.47
C GLY A 515 -12.40 -13.50 -11.96
N ARG A 516 -13.36 -13.05 -12.79
CA ARG A 516 -14.46 -13.94 -13.24
C ARG A 516 -13.96 -15.18 -13.99
N ALA A 517 -12.94 -15.05 -14.85
CA ALA A 517 -12.40 -16.21 -15.57
C ALA A 517 -11.77 -17.22 -14.60
N SER A 518 -11.09 -16.78 -13.53
CA SER A 518 -10.64 -17.67 -12.45
C SER A 518 -11.79 -18.48 -11.83
N PHE A 519 -12.93 -17.86 -11.54
CA PHE A 519 -14.10 -18.57 -11.01
C PHE A 519 -14.68 -19.57 -12.02
N GLU A 520 -14.82 -19.18 -13.29
CA GLU A 520 -15.29 -20.07 -14.34
C GLU A 520 -14.34 -21.27 -14.54
N LEU A 521 -13.02 -21.05 -14.45
CA LEU A 521 -12.03 -22.13 -14.50
C LEU A 521 -12.13 -23.04 -13.26
N ALA A 522 -12.36 -22.50 -12.06
CA ALA A 522 -12.45 -23.29 -10.84
C ALA A 522 -13.66 -24.26 -10.81
N CYS A 523 -14.67 -24.02 -11.66
CA CYS A 523 -15.73 -25.00 -11.92
C CYS A 523 -15.19 -26.31 -12.50
N HIS A 524 -14.08 -26.26 -13.22
CA HIS A 524 -13.51 -27.38 -13.96
C HIS A 524 -12.20 -27.88 -13.38
N PHE A 525 -11.39 -27.00 -12.80
CA PHE A 525 -10.07 -27.30 -12.28
C PHE A 525 -10.04 -27.56 -10.77
N ASP A 526 -9.07 -28.34 -10.31
CA ASP A 526 -8.83 -28.57 -8.88
C ASP A 526 -8.21 -27.33 -8.21
N HIS A 527 -7.36 -26.59 -8.94
CA HIS A 527 -6.73 -25.34 -8.49
C HIS A 527 -6.62 -24.32 -9.63
N VAL A 528 -6.83 -23.05 -9.31
CA VAL A 528 -6.65 -21.92 -10.23
C VAL A 528 -5.81 -20.84 -9.56
N ASP A 529 -4.70 -20.48 -10.19
CA ASP A 529 -3.96 -19.26 -9.83
C ASP A 529 -4.48 -18.12 -10.72
N GLY A 530 -5.03 -17.07 -10.12
CA GLY A 530 -5.41 -15.82 -10.79
C GLY A 530 -4.34 -14.77 -10.57
N ILE A 531 -3.69 -14.29 -11.64
CA ILE A 531 -2.61 -13.31 -11.54
C ILE A 531 -2.92 -12.07 -12.37
N ASP A 532 -2.76 -10.89 -11.78
CA ASP A 532 -2.85 -9.61 -12.49
C ASP A 532 -1.73 -8.67 -12.04
N PHE A 533 -1.34 -7.76 -12.92
CA PHE A 533 -0.33 -6.76 -12.61
C PHE A 533 -0.89 -5.66 -11.69
N SER A 534 -2.17 -5.32 -11.84
CA SER A 534 -2.82 -4.23 -11.11
C SER A 534 -3.53 -4.75 -9.87
N ALA A 535 -3.04 -4.37 -8.68
CA ALA A 535 -3.71 -4.67 -7.41
C ALA A 535 -5.15 -4.13 -7.41
N ARG A 536 -5.37 -2.95 -8.03
CA ARG A 536 -6.68 -2.29 -8.14
C ARG A 536 -7.77 -3.15 -8.78
N PHE A 537 -7.44 -4.01 -9.75
CA PHE A 537 -8.44 -4.90 -10.35
C PHE A 537 -8.55 -6.22 -9.58
N ILE A 538 -7.42 -6.85 -9.28
CA ILE A 538 -7.40 -8.20 -8.68
C ILE A 538 -7.96 -8.22 -7.25
N GLN A 539 -7.87 -7.10 -6.52
CA GLN A 539 -8.47 -6.97 -5.19
C GLN A 539 -9.97 -7.30 -5.19
N HIS A 540 -10.70 -7.06 -6.29
CA HIS A 540 -12.13 -7.38 -6.34
C HIS A 540 -12.41 -8.86 -6.55
N GLY A 541 -11.55 -9.57 -7.30
CA GLY A 541 -11.61 -11.03 -7.36
C GLY A 541 -11.35 -11.64 -5.99
N PHE A 542 -10.35 -11.12 -5.28
CA PHE A 542 -10.04 -11.50 -3.91
C PHE A 542 -11.16 -11.17 -2.92
N GLN A 543 -11.69 -9.94 -2.94
CA GLN A 543 -12.79 -9.52 -2.07
C GLN A 543 -14.02 -10.39 -2.29
N LEU A 544 -14.38 -10.67 -3.55
CA LEU A 544 -15.50 -11.54 -3.89
C LEU A 544 -15.28 -12.98 -3.36
N LYS A 545 -14.04 -13.49 -3.39
CA LYS A 545 -13.66 -14.77 -2.77
C LYS A 545 -13.88 -14.75 -1.25
N GLU A 546 -13.42 -13.73 -0.54
CA GLU A 546 -13.46 -13.67 0.93
C GLU A 546 -14.86 -13.36 1.50
N THR A 547 -15.56 -12.39 0.90
CA THR A 547 -16.84 -11.89 1.43
C THR A 547 -18.03 -12.56 0.76
N GLY A 548 -17.83 -13.25 -0.36
CA GLY A 548 -18.87 -13.84 -1.19
C GLY A 548 -19.67 -12.83 -2.02
N HIS A 549 -19.38 -11.52 -1.92
CA HIS A 549 -20.09 -10.48 -2.67
C HIS A 549 -19.24 -9.24 -2.95
N THR A 550 -19.54 -8.53 -4.03
CA THR A 550 -18.92 -7.24 -4.37
C THR A 550 -19.97 -6.23 -4.82
N ARG A 551 -19.72 -4.95 -4.54
CA ARG A 551 -20.64 -3.84 -4.81
C ARG A 551 -19.92 -2.75 -5.58
N PHE A 552 -20.58 -2.23 -6.62
CA PHE A 552 -20.01 -1.19 -7.47
C PHE A 552 -21.09 -0.25 -8.00
N ALA A 553 -20.68 0.97 -8.36
CA ALA A 553 -21.53 1.98 -8.95
C ALA A 553 -21.12 2.22 -10.40
N ILE A 554 -21.99 1.86 -11.36
CA ILE A 554 -21.73 2.07 -12.78
C ILE A 554 -22.37 3.38 -13.28
N PRO A 555 -21.66 4.23 -14.05
CA PRO A 555 -22.25 5.42 -14.64
C PRO A 555 -23.47 5.14 -15.53
N THR A 556 -24.45 6.03 -15.46
CA THR A 556 -25.65 5.99 -16.30
C THR A 556 -25.73 7.20 -17.22
N GLU A 557 -25.56 8.41 -16.70
CA GLU A 557 -25.56 9.68 -17.42
C GLU A 557 -24.94 10.80 -16.55
N GLY A 558 -23.89 11.48 -17.02
CA GLY A 558 -23.22 12.52 -16.24
C GLY A 558 -22.73 11.99 -14.88
N GLU A 559 -23.11 12.67 -13.79
CA GLU A 559 -22.80 12.25 -12.42
C GLU A 559 -23.74 11.15 -11.88
N LEU A 560 -24.76 10.74 -12.65
CA LEU A 560 -25.73 9.74 -12.22
C LEU A 560 -25.14 8.33 -12.36
N VAL A 561 -25.25 7.54 -11.29
CA VAL A 561 -24.81 6.14 -11.24
C VAL A 561 -25.96 5.17 -10.94
N GLU A 562 -25.75 3.91 -11.28
CA GLU A 562 -26.59 2.77 -10.92
C GLU A 562 -25.77 1.84 -10.02
N PHE A 563 -26.30 1.52 -8.83
CA PHE A 563 -25.62 0.62 -7.88
C PHE A 563 -25.95 -0.83 -8.20
N LYS A 564 -24.91 -1.67 -8.25
CA LYS A 564 -25.03 -3.11 -8.46
C LYS A 564 -24.33 -3.89 -7.36
N GLU A 565 -24.84 -5.07 -7.10
CA GLU A 565 -24.24 -6.07 -6.22
C GLU A 565 -24.15 -7.38 -7.00
N VAL A 566 -23.04 -8.09 -6.82
CA VAL A 566 -22.80 -9.42 -7.37
C VAL A 566 -22.44 -10.33 -6.22
N SER A 567 -23.05 -11.51 -6.14
CA SER A 567 -22.70 -12.52 -5.15
C SER A 567 -22.25 -13.82 -5.82
N LEU A 568 -21.33 -14.53 -5.18
CA LEU A 568 -20.91 -15.87 -5.63
C LEU A 568 -22.09 -16.85 -5.61
N SER A 569 -23.04 -16.70 -4.68
CA SER A 569 -24.25 -17.53 -4.63
C SER A 569 -25.13 -17.38 -5.85
N ASP A 570 -25.33 -16.14 -6.32
CA ASP A 570 -26.18 -15.89 -7.50
C ASP A 570 -25.55 -16.43 -8.79
N LEU A 571 -24.21 -16.52 -8.80
CA LEU A 571 -23.44 -17.05 -9.92
C LEU A 571 -23.21 -18.57 -9.86
N GLY A 572 -23.55 -19.22 -8.74
CA GLY A 572 -23.31 -20.65 -8.53
C GLY A 572 -21.86 -21.01 -8.18
N TYR A 573 -21.11 -20.09 -7.59
CA TYR A 573 -19.67 -20.23 -7.27
C TYR A 573 -19.36 -20.34 -5.78
N SER A 574 -20.36 -20.51 -4.92
CA SER A 574 -20.18 -20.48 -3.45
C SER A 574 -19.13 -21.46 -2.91
N GLU A 575 -18.90 -22.59 -3.58
CA GLU A 575 -17.95 -23.63 -3.14
C GLU A 575 -16.60 -23.58 -3.88
N LEU A 576 -16.36 -22.55 -4.70
CA LEU A 576 -15.16 -22.45 -5.54
C LEU A 576 -14.04 -21.60 -4.93
N ALA A 577 -14.35 -20.80 -3.90
CA ALA A 577 -13.42 -19.85 -3.28
C ALA A 577 -12.09 -20.52 -2.87
N ASP A 578 -12.15 -21.71 -2.26
CA ASP A 578 -10.98 -22.44 -1.77
C ASP A 578 -10.09 -23.02 -2.87
N LYS A 579 -10.55 -23.03 -4.12
CA LYS A 579 -9.77 -23.52 -5.27
C LYS A 579 -8.96 -22.42 -5.97
N ILE A 580 -9.14 -21.16 -5.57
CA ILE A 580 -8.62 -20.01 -6.32
C ILE A 580 -7.65 -19.23 -5.46
N ASP A 581 -6.43 -19.03 -5.94
CA ASP A 581 -5.47 -18.12 -5.34
C ASP A 581 -5.27 -16.90 -6.22
N PHE A 582 -5.62 -15.72 -5.72
CA PHE A 582 -5.36 -14.45 -6.38
C PHE A 582 -4.02 -13.87 -5.93
N VAL A 583 -3.15 -13.51 -6.88
CA VAL A 583 -1.80 -12.98 -6.60
C VAL A 583 -1.46 -11.83 -7.54
N GLN A 584 -0.93 -10.73 -7.02
CA GLN A 584 -0.37 -9.68 -7.87
C GLN A 584 0.96 -10.14 -8.51
N GLY A 585 1.13 -9.95 -9.82
CA GLY A 585 2.35 -10.38 -10.51
C GLY A 585 2.52 -9.79 -11.91
N ASP A 586 3.77 -9.67 -12.34
CA ASP A 586 4.13 -9.25 -13.69
C ASP A 586 4.19 -10.46 -14.63
N ALA A 587 3.30 -10.52 -15.62
CA ALA A 587 3.26 -11.57 -16.65
C ALA A 587 4.58 -11.71 -17.42
N CYS A 588 5.36 -10.63 -17.57
CA CYS A 588 6.66 -10.65 -18.22
C CYS A 588 7.81 -11.05 -17.26
N ASN A 589 7.53 -11.19 -15.96
CA ASN A 589 8.53 -11.52 -14.93
C ASN A 589 7.90 -12.32 -13.77
N LEU A 590 7.24 -13.44 -14.10
CA LEU A 590 6.56 -14.28 -13.11
C LEU A 590 7.55 -15.03 -12.21
N LYS A 591 7.21 -15.11 -10.91
CA LYS A 591 7.96 -15.90 -9.91
C LYS A 591 8.07 -17.37 -10.34
N ALA A 592 9.21 -18.00 -10.03
CA ALA A 592 9.50 -19.38 -10.42
C ALA A 592 8.46 -20.41 -9.96
N ARG A 593 7.80 -20.18 -8.82
CA ARG A 593 6.79 -21.07 -8.22
C ARG A 593 5.57 -21.33 -9.11
N PHE A 594 5.23 -20.39 -9.98
CA PHE A 594 4.10 -20.55 -10.89
C PHE A 594 4.55 -21.48 -12.00
N SER A 595 4.20 -22.76 -11.93
CA SER A 595 4.63 -23.79 -12.88
C SER A 595 3.66 -24.96 -12.85
N ASP A 596 3.89 -25.93 -13.74
CA ASP A 596 3.12 -27.17 -13.83
C ASP A 596 1.61 -26.95 -14.07
N TYR A 597 1.26 -25.99 -14.93
CA TYR A 597 -0.12 -25.76 -15.33
C TYR A 597 -0.54 -26.65 -16.50
N ASP A 598 -1.75 -27.19 -16.43
CA ASP A 598 -2.38 -27.89 -17.57
C ASP A 598 -2.96 -26.88 -18.56
N LEU A 599 -3.40 -25.72 -18.07
CA LEU A 599 -3.96 -24.62 -18.85
C LEU A 599 -3.39 -23.28 -18.38
N ILE A 600 -2.99 -22.43 -19.33
CA ILE A 600 -2.75 -21.02 -19.10
C ILE A 600 -3.72 -20.24 -20.00
N PHE A 601 -4.65 -19.50 -19.38
CA PHE A 601 -5.57 -18.60 -20.05
C PHE A 601 -5.07 -17.15 -19.91
N CYS A 602 -5.05 -16.41 -21.01
CA CYS A 602 -4.62 -15.01 -21.06
C CYS A 602 -5.69 -14.17 -21.76
N GLY A 603 -6.63 -13.66 -20.96
CA GLY A 603 -7.78 -12.90 -21.43
C GLY A 603 -7.46 -11.45 -21.76
N ASN A 604 -7.47 -11.02 -23.02
CA ASN A 604 -7.17 -9.63 -23.44
C ASN A 604 -5.83 -9.07 -22.89
N LEU A 605 -4.83 -9.94 -22.75
CA LEU A 605 -3.57 -9.60 -22.07
C LEU A 605 -2.49 -9.05 -23.01
N ILE A 606 -2.27 -9.71 -24.16
CA ILE A 606 -1.00 -9.56 -24.91
C ILE A 606 -0.77 -8.15 -25.47
N ASP A 607 -1.82 -7.38 -25.75
CA ASP A 607 -1.76 -5.99 -26.21
C ASP A 607 -1.78 -4.96 -25.06
N ARG A 608 -1.58 -5.44 -23.83
CA ARG A 608 -1.38 -4.66 -22.61
C ARG A 608 -0.02 -4.89 -21.95
N LEU A 609 0.78 -5.84 -22.46
CA LEU A 609 2.12 -6.12 -21.95
C LEU A 609 3.15 -5.10 -22.47
N TYR A 610 4.11 -4.73 -21.64
CA TYR A 610 5.23 -3.88 -22.08
C TYR A 610 6.23 -4.64 -22.98
N ASP A 611 6.29 -5.97 -22.88
CA ASP A 611 7.10 -6.84 -23.75
C ASP A 611 6.40 -8.19 -24.01
N PRO A 612 5.44 -8.25 -24.96
CA PRO A 612 4.72 -9.48 -25.24
C PRO A 612 5.60 -10.57 -25.83
N SER A 613 6.71 -10.23 -26.50
CA SER A 613 7.63 -11.22 -27.07
C SER A 613 8.40 -11.94 -25.96
N LEU A 614 8.85 -11.21 -24.94
CA LEU A 614 9.48 -11.80 -23.75
C LEU A 614 8.54 -12.80 -23.08
N PHE A 615 7.29 -12.40 -22.83
CA PHE A 615 6.26 -13.26 -22.26
C PHE A 615 6.06 -14.56 -23.07
N LEU A 616 5.78 -14.44 -24.38
CA LEU A 616 5.48 -15.60 -25.23
C LEU A 616 6.67 -16.56 -25.39
N ASN A 617 7.91 -16.05 -25.29
CA ASN A 617 9.09 -16.89 -25.36
C ASN A 617 9.27 -17.78 -24.12
N HIS A 618 8.79 -17.35 -22.95
CA HIS A 618 9.03 -18.04 -21.67
C HIS A 618 7.80 -18.80 -21.16
N ILE A 619 6.59 -18.46 -21.61
CA ILE A 619 5.35 -19.02 -21.02
C ILE A 619 5.23 -20.55 -21.12
N HIS A 620 5.88 -21.16 -22.11
CA HIS A 620 5.91 -22.61 -22.27
C HIS A 620 6.58 -23.35 -21.10
N GLU A 621 7.52 -22.71 -20.40
CA GLU A 621 8.22 -23.28 -19.23
C GLU A 621 7.28 -23.48 -18.03
N ARG A 622 6.09 -22.89 -18.09
CA ARG A 622 5.08 -22.89 -17.04
C ARG A 622 4.01 -23.97 -17.25
N LEU A 623 3.97 -24.58 -18.45
CA LEU A 623 3.00 -25.60 -18.84
C LEU A 623 3.54 -27.01 -18.63
N THR A 624 2.65 -27.94 -18.29
CA THR A 624 2.93 -29.37 -18.36
C THR A 624 2.99 -29.85 -19.82
N ALA A 625 3.63 -30.99 -20.07
CA ALA A 625 3.67 -31.59 -21.40
C ALA A 625 2.24 -31.87 -21.92
N GLY A 626 1.94 -31.37 -23.13
CA GLY A 626 0.60 -31.43 -23.73
C GLY A 626 -0.40 -30.40 -23.18
N GLY A 627 0.02 -29.51 -22.28
CA GLY A 627 -0.78 -28.42 -21.75
C GLY A 627 -1.11 -27.35 -22.79
N TYR A 628 -2.05 -26.47 -22.46
CA TYR A 628 -2.62 -25.51 -23.40
C TYR A 628 -2.37 -24.05 -23.00
N LEU A 629 -1.94 -23.24 -23.96
CA LEU A 629 -1.93 -21.79 -23.88
C LEU A 629 -3.10 -21.23 -24.69
N VAL A 630 -3.96 -20.45 -24.04
CA VAL A 630 -5.13 -19.84 -24.67
C VAL A 630 -4.98 -18.32 -24.59
N LEU A 631 -4.91 -17.67 -25.74
CA LEU A 631 -4.75 -16.22 -25.84
C LEU A 631 -6.02 -15.62 -26.44
N THR A 632 -6.50 -14.52 -25.87
CA THR A 632 -7.50 -13.68 -26.52
C THR A 632 -7.00 -12.24 -26.59
N SER A 633 -7.26 -11.56 -27.70
CA SER A 633 -6.99 -10.12 -27.80
C SER A 633 -7.73 -9.50 -28.98
N PRO A 634 -8.18 -8.24 -28.86
CA PRO A 634 -8.69 -7.46 -29.99
C PRO A 634 -7.57 -6.89 -30.87
N TYR A 635 -6.30 -7.11 -30.51
CA TYR A 635 -5.11 -6.61 -31.21
C TYR A 635 -5.08 -5.08 -31.34
N THR A 636 -5.50 -4.38 -30.29
CA THR A 636 -5.65 -2.92 -30.34
C THR A 636 -4.34 -2.16 -30.39
N TRP A 637 -3.25 -2.77 -29.92
CA TRP A 637 -1.87 -2.25 -29.92
C TRP A 637 -1.76 -0.73 -29.72
N LEU A 638 -1.53 -0.31 -28.47
CA LEU A 638 -1.39 1.09 -28.12
C LEU A 638 0.01 1.33 -27.53
N GLU A 639 0.70 2.37 -28.03
CA GLU A 639 2.07 2.72 -27.60
C GLU A 639 2.17 3.12 -26.12
N GLN A 640 1.03 3.44 -25.49
CA GLN A 640 0.95 3.66 -24.05
C GLN A 640 1.30 2.39 -23.26
N TYR A 641 0.90 1.21 -23.73
CA TYR A 641 1.16 -0.08 -23.09
C TYR A 641 2.41 -0.76 -23.66
N THR A 642 2.49 -0.90 -24.98
CA THR A 642 3.58 -1.64 -25.64
C THR A 642 4.31 -0.72 -26.60
N PRO A 643 5.63 -0.49 -26.45
CA PRO A 643 6.42 0.22 -27.44
C PRO A 643 6.22 -0.37 -28.84
N LYS A 644 6.14 0.49 -29.86
CA LYS A 644 5.78 0.07 -31.24
C LYS A 644 6.72 -0.97 -31.84
N ASP A 645 8.00 -0.90 -31.50
CA ASP A 645 9.03 -1.87 -31.90
C ASP A 645 8.85 -3.25 -31.27
N LYS A 646 8.06 -3.34 -30.18
CA LYS A 646 7.71 -4.58 -29.48
C LYS A 646 6.34 -5.14 -29.86
N TRP A 647 5.61 -4.51 -30.78
CA TRP A 647 4.35 -5.05 -31.27
C TRP A 647 4.57 -6.35 -32.02
N LEU A 648 3.74 -7.35 -31.73
CA LEU A 648 3.84 -8.67 -32.39
C LEU A 648 3.41 -8.61 -33.86
N GLY A 649 2.54 -7.67 -34.20
CA GLY A 649 1.98 -7.44 -35.53
C GLY A 649 1.23 -6.11 -35.58
N GLY A 650 0.35 -5.92 -36.56
CA GLY A 650 -0.30 -4.63 -36.81
C GLY A 650 0.69 -3.59 -37.40
N ILE A 651 1.80 -4.09 -37.97
CA ILE A 651 2.90 -3.28 -38.51
C ILE A 651 3.16 -3.67 -39.97
N LYS A 652 3.93 -2.82 -40.67
CA LYS A 652 4.46 -3.13 -41.98
C LYS A 652 5.95 -3.44 -41.90
N VAL A 653 6.35 -4.60 -42.44
CA VAL A 653 7.75 -5.01 -42.53
C VAL A 653 8.11 -5.14 -44.00
N ASN A 654 9.08 -4.35 -44.48
CA ASN A 654 9.47 -4.31 -45.90
C ASN A 654 8.30 -4.06 -46.88
N GLY A 655 7.27 -3.35 -46.44
CA GLY A 655 6.07 -3.05 -47.23
C GLY A 655 4.96 -4.09 -47.14
N GLU A 656 5.22 -5.26 -46.54
CA GLU A 656 4.21 -6.31 -46.31
C GLU A 656 3.51 -6.10 -44.96
N ASN A 657 2.21 -6.41 -44.91
CA ASN A 657 1.44 -6.35 -43.68
C ASN A 657 1.75 -7.59 -42.84
N VAL A 658 2.17 -7.38 -41.59
CA VAL A 658 2.37 -8.46 -40.61
C VAL A 658 1.24 -8.38 -39.59
N THR A 659 0.37 -9.39 -39.55
CA THR A 659 -0.72 -9.44 -38.58
C THR A 659 -0.23 -9.92 -37.22
N THR A 660 -0.98 -9.66 -36.15
CA THR A 660 -0.62 -10.20 -34.82
C THR A 660 -0.57 -11.72 -34.84
N LEU A 661 -1.47 -12.37 -35.57
CA LEU A 661 -1.48 -13.83 -35.74
C LEU A 661 -0.21 -14.36 -36.41
N ASP A 662 0.35 -13.63 -37.39
CA ASP A 662 1.64 -13.97 -38.00
C ASP A 662 2.78 -13.88 -36.97
N GLY A 663 2.74 -12.85 -36.13
CA GLY A 663 3.66 -12.69 -35.00
C GLY A 663 3.57 -13.84 -33.99
N LEU A 664 2.34 -14.23 -33.60
CA LEU A 664 2.08 -15.37 -32.72
C LEU A 664 2.59 -16.68 -33.32
N ARG A 665 2.27 -16.96 -34.59
CA ARG A 665 2.78 -18.15 -35.31
C ARG A 665 4.30 -18.19 -35.35
N ARG A 666 4.94 -17.05 -35.56
CA ARG A 666 6.41 -16.96 -35.57
C ARG A 666 7.02 -17.27 -34.20
N LEU A 667 6.47 -16.72 -33.12
CA LEU A 667 7.03 -16.88 -31.77
C LEU A 667 6.69 -18.22 -31.11
N LEU A 668 5.45 -18.71 -31.32
CA LEU A 668 4.95 -19.91 -30.67
C LEU A 668 5.13 -21.16 -31.53
N GLY A 669 5.16 -21.04 -32.86
CA GLY A 669 5.06 -22.17 -33.79
C GLY A 669 6.20 -23.20 -33.70
N GLU A 670 7.35 -22.85 -33.15
CA GLU A 670 8.41 -23.82 -32.85
C GLU A 670 8.02 -24.79 -31.74
N ARG A 671 7.37 -24.29 -30.68
CA ARG A 671 7.06 -25.02 -29.44
C ARG A 671 5.59 -25.46 -29.32
N PHE A 672 4.68 -24.83 -30.04
CA PHE A 672 3.25 -25.06 -29.94
C PHE A 672 2.62 -25.46 -31.27
N ASN A 673 1.53 -26.21 -31.18
CA ASN A 673 0.60 -26.45 -32.28
C ASN A 673 -0.62 -25.53 -32.11
N LEU A 674 -0.97 -24.75 -33.13
CA LEU A 674 -2.23 -24.01 -33.15
C LEU A 674 -3.38 -25.01 -33.36
N VAL A 675 -4.22 -25.18 -32.34
CA VAL A 675 -5.34 -26.14 -32.33
C VAL A 675 -6.62 -25.51 -32.85
N ALA A 676 -6.90 -24.28 -32.43
CA ALA A 676 -8.12 -23.58 -32.82
C ALA A 676 -7.91 -22.07 -32.88
N GLN A 677 -8.76 -21.42 -33.68
CA GLN A 677 -8.89 -19.98 -33.76
C GLN A 677 -10.38 -19.63 -33.90
N GLN A 678 -10.89 -18.68 -33.13
CA GLN A 678 -12.25 -18.17 -33.26
C GLN A 678 -12.42 -16.77 -32.68
N ASP A 679 -13.37 -16.00 -33.21
CA ASP A 679 -13.75 -14.72 -32.60
C ASP A 679 -14.65 -14.95 -31.38
N VAL A 680 -14.38 -14.19 -30.31
CA VAL A 680 -15.22 -14.10 -29.12
C VAL A 680 -15.72 -12.66 -28.97
N PRO A 681 -17.01 -12.37 -29.23
CA PRO A 681 -17.55 -11.03 -29.06
C PRO A 681 -17.65 -10.68 -27.58
N PHE A 682 -17.49 -9.40 -27.26
CA PHE A 682 -17.68 -8.88 -25.92
C PHE A 682 -18.17 -7.43 -25.92
N VAL A 683 -18.84 -7.03 -24.84
CA VAL A 683 -19.39 -5.68 -24.68
C VAL A 683 -18.96 -5.09 -23.34
N ILE A 684 -18.35 -3.92 -23.37
CA ILE A 684 -18.10 -3.10 -22.19
C ILE A 684 -19.12 -1.97 -22.18
N ARG A 685 -19.89 -1.85 -21.09
CA ARG A 685 -20.84 -0.75 -20.89
C ARG A 685 -20.08 0.43 -20.26
N GLU A 686 -20.04 1.56 -20.95
CA GLU A 686 -19.47 2.80 -20.40
C GLU A 686 -20.53 3.62 -19.66
N THR A 687 -21.71 3.77 -20.28
CA THR A 687 -22.88 4.42 -19.65
C THR A 687 -24.16 3.69 -20.05
N ARG A 688 -25.34 4.12 -19.56
CA ARG A 688 -26.62 3.51 -19.98
C ARG A 688 -26.85 3.57 -21.50
N ARG A 689 -26.21 4.52 -22.19
CA ARG A 689 -26.38 4.76 -23.64
C ARG A 689 -25.07 4.63 -24.45
N LYS A 690 -23.93 4.32 -23.83
CA LYS A 690 -22.64 4.17 -24.50
C LYS A 690 -22.04 2.81 -24.19
N TYR A 691 -21.76 2.04 -25.24
CA TYR A 691 -21.22 0.69 -25.15
C TYR A 691 -20.08 0.52 -26.17
N GLN A 692 -19.05 -0.20 -25.77
CA GLN A 692 -17.98 -0.65 -26.66
C GLN A 692 -18.23 -2.12 -27.01
N HIS A 693 -18.58 -2.40 -28.27
CA HIS A 693 -18.71 -3.76 -28.79
C HIS A 693 -17.42 -4.16 -29.53
N THR A 694 -16.77 -5.23 -29.07
CA THR A 694 -15.45 -5.65 -29.55
C THR A 694 -15.45 -7.13 -29.92
N LEU A 695 -14.60 -7.53 -30.87
CA LEU A 695 -14.30 -8.93 -31.19
C LEU A 695 -12.86 -9.23 -30.74
N ALA A 696 -12.69 -10.19 -29.83
CA ALA A 696 -11.38 -10.73 -29.50
C ALA A 696 -11.08 -11.96 -30.35
N ASP A 697 -9.91 -12.03 -30.96
CA ASP A 697 -9.43 -13.25 -31.62
C ASP A 697 -8.90 -14.20 -30.53
N MET A 698 -9.57 -15.33 -30.35
CA MET A 698 -9.14 -16.40 -29.45
C MET A 698 -8.30 -17.41 -30.22
N THR A 699 -7.08 -17.67 -29.76
CA THR A 699 -6.21 -18.72 -30.28
C THR A 699 -5.87 -19.73 -29.19
N VAL A 700 -5.95 -21.02 -29.54
CA VAL A 700 -5.70 -22.14 -28.63
C VAL A 700 -4.46 -22.89 -29.11
N TRP A 701 -3.44 -22.98 -28.26
CA TRP A 701 -2.14 -23.53 -28.58
C TRP A 701 -1.82 -24.70 -27.66
N GLN A 702 -1.48 -25.86 -28.21
CA GLN A 702 -1.04 -27.03 -27.43
C GLN A 702 0.47 -27.13 -27.45
N LEU A 703 1.10 -27.32 -26.29
CA LEU A 703 2.54 -27.53 -26.18
C LEU A 703 2.93 -28.87 -26.82
N LYS A 704 3.96 -28.84 -27.66
CA LYS A 704 4.46 -30.01 -28.42
C LYS A 704 5.14 -31.08 -27.57
#